data_AF-A0A7R9GUW5-F1
#
_entry.id   AF-A0A7R9GUW5-F1
#
_cell.length_a   1.000
_cell.length_b   1.000
_cell.length_c   1.000
_cell.angle_alpha   90.00
_cell.angle_beta   90.00
_cell.angle_gamma   90.00
#
_symmetry.space_group_name_H-M   'P 1'
#
loop_
_entity.id
_entity.type
_entity.pdbx_description
1 polymer ?
#
loop_
_entity_poly.entity_id
_entity_poly.type
_entity_poly.pdbx_seq_one_letter_code
_entity_poly.pdbx_strand_id
1 'polypeptide(L)'
;MIGRALMLPISLLPAAGLLLAFGDKFHLPLMMNAGGVIFDNLPMLFAIGSAVGLASESGIAALSAAVSVFVTNITISTVLSITPEMASQGGKYAMVVGIPTLQMGVFGGLICGILAAWCYNRFHTLQLPEFLGFFSGKRFVAIATALLSFLLGLLLPYIWQHIQSGIDALSVVVNGDNQAASTFIFGLVERALIPLGLHHIWYPSFWYSFGDYTTQAGQVIHGDQTIWFKMLEEGVKSFSSDTYQNAGKFMQGEFPLMLFALPAACLAMYHEAHTKNKKIAAGILFSAALTCFLTGITEPVEFTFIFVAPILYVFNAIMAGLAYMTMYLMHAHIAKSFSAGFIDYLSFGILPSFNGYQTNFLNAIIIGLPMALIYYFTFRFVIRRFDVKTPGRTEVTASANDKTDTEIATDIIGLLGGAQNISSVGSCITRLRLEVAKSEAVNKDGLNALGARGVVFVGDNGIQGAVLKKVSIIDVAKHAGVSVSTVSLVLRQKGKISEATTEKVHAAINLLGYVHNVAAANLRANTSNLIGLILRDFSDSFSIKVMASIVLELEKQGFMVFLGQPLNDHEHLERCLLSFKQQGVAGVIYLSSDTRTPHLPEKIRQNPLPMVVVSQSLLEDKCNLVMRDNRQAANLATRYLIERGHRNIAYVGGQEGCLIREQRLLGFRSAMQQYGLVSREESTPSCSDDTQAVSFTTRQLLEKNNTITALLCHSPDAMIGSISGIHQVGRTVGKDVFLTQQVALVGFEDMLHVNLTSPSFTYVSSASEETGRQAAGLMMRKLKEPDLQIQRITLSGQLIARESA
;
A
#
# COMPACT_ATOMS: atom_id res chain seq x y z
N MET A 1 -19.78 -5.22 6.72
CA MET A 1 -18.58 -5.73 6.01
C MET A 1 -18.41 -5.08 4.63
N ILE A 2 -19.46 -5.02 3.81
CA ILE A 2 -19.42 -4.41 2.46
C ILE A 2 -18.92 -2.96 2.46
N GLY A 3 -19.45 -2.09 3.33
CA GLY A 3 -19.00 -0.68 3.40
C GLY A 3 -17.48 -0.49 3.65
N ARG A 4 -16.84 -1.35 4.45
CA ARG A 4 -15.37 -1.34 4.63
C ARG A 4 -14.65 -1.71 3.34
N ALA A 5 -15.18 -2.66 2.60
CA ALA A 5 -14.57 -3.13 1.35
C ALA A 5 -14.68 -2.08 0.23
N LEU A 6 -15.66 -1.19 0.31
CA LEU A 6 -15.83 -0.06 -0.60
C LEU A 6 -14.91 1.13 -0.25
N MET A 7 -14.37 1.23 0.96
CA MET A 7 -13.50 2.36 1.35
C MET A 7 -12.16 2.39 0.63
N LEU A 8 -11.57 1.22 0.34
CA LEU A 8 -10.25 1.16 -0.32
C LEU A 8 -10.24 1.86 -1.70
N PRO A 9 -11.14 1.54 -2.65
CA PRO A 9 -11.17 2.23 -3.94
C PRO A 9 -11.59 3.69 -3.81
N ILE A 10 -12.51 4.00 -2.88
CA ILE A 10 -12.99 5.36 -2.66
C ILE A 10 -11.87 6.26 -2.10
N SER A 11 -10.94 5.72 -1.32
CA SER A 11 -9.78 6.46 -0.79
C SER A 11 -8.76 6.91 -1.84
N LEU A 12 -8.85 6.39 -3.08
CA LEU A 12 -8.00 6.81 -4.20
C LEU A 12 -8.58 8.02 -4.97
N LEU A 13 -9.88 8.26 -4.84
CA LEU A 13 -10.57 9.37 -5.51
C LEU A 13 -10.07 10.77 -5.14
N PRO A 14 -9.63 11.08 -3.89
CA PRO A 14 -9.01 12.37 -3.60
C PRO A 14 -7.79 12.65 -4.48
N ALA A 15 -6.91 11.65 -4.65
CA ALA A 15 -5.73 11.82 -5.48
C ALA A 15 -6.13 12.07 -6.95
N ALA A 16 -7.08 11.29 -7.47
CA ALA A 16 -7.61 11.46 -8.83
C ALA A 16 -8.23 12.84 -9.05
N GLY A 17 -9.09 13.28 -8.12
CA GLY A 17 -9.74 14.58 -8.17
C GLY A 17 -8.75 15.76 -8.06
N LEU A 18 -7.72 15.64 -7.20
CA LEU A 18 -6.68 16.67 -7.10
C LEU A 18 -5.86 16.78 -8.38
N LEU A 19 -5.49 15.65 -8.99
CA LEU A 19 -4.81 15.63 -10.29
C LEU A 19 -5.66 16.33 -11.36
N LEU A 20 -6.96 16.06 -11.38
CA LEU A 20 -7.90 16.71 -12.30
C LEU A 20 -8.02 18.23 -12.05
N ALA A 21 -8.26 18.65 -10.81
CA ALA A 21 -8.46 20.06 -10.44
C ALA A 21 -7.21 20.92 -10.68
N PHE A 22 -6.04 20.45 -10.25
CA PHE A 22 -4.80 21.18 -10.48
C PHE A 22 -4.37 21.10 -11.95
N GLY A 23 -4.65 19.98 -12.63
CA GLY A 23 -4.47 19.83 -14.07
C GLY A 23 -5.25 20.88 -14.86
N ASP A 24 -6.55 21.06 -14.57
CA ASP A 24 -7.36 22.15 -15.16
C ASP A 24 -6.81 23.52 -14.77
N LYS A 25 -6.52 23.75 -13.47
CA LYS A 25 -6.10 25.06 -12.97
C LYS A 25 -4.82 25.58 -13.61
N PHE A 26 -3.86 24.70 -13.81
CA PHE A 26 -2.56 25.03 -14.40
C PHE A 26 -2.51 24.75 -15.91
N HIS A 27 -3.62 24.36 -16.53
CA HIS A 27 -3.69 23.99 -17.95
C HIS A 27 -2.64 22.92 -18.32
N LEU A 28 -2.58 21.85 -17.54
CA LEU A 28 -1.67 20.71 -17.71
C LEU A 28 -2.46 19.45 -18.13
N PRO A 29 -2.67 19.21 -19.44
CA PRO A 29 -3.44 18.06 -19.94
C PRO A 29 -2.90 16.71 -19.45
N LEU A 30 -1.58 16.58 -19.29
CA LEU A 30 -0.96 15.37 -18.76
C LEU A 30 -1.47 15.04 -17.35
N MET A 31 -1.58 16.04 -16.48
CA MET A 31 -2.05 15.88 -15.10
C MET A 31 -3.54 15.61 -15.05
N MET A 32 -4.32 16.30 -15.89
CA MET A 32 -5.76 16.09 -16.02
C MET A 32 -6.07 14.65 -16.48
N ASN A 33 -5.42 14.18 -17.55
CA ASN A 33 -5.61 12.83 -18.08
C ASN A 33 -5.18 11.75 -17.06
N ALA A 34 -4.12 12.00 -16.28
CA ALA A 34 -3.68 11.10 -15.22
C ALA A 34 -4.71 10.98 -14.07
N GLY A 35 -5.48 12.04 -13.79
CA GLY A 35 -6.61 11.98 -12.86
C GLY A 35 -7.83 11.28 -13.47
N GLY A 36 -8.18 11.64 -14.72
CA GLY A 36 -9.35 11.11 -15.44
C GLY A 36 -9.36 9.59 -15.57
N VAL A 37 -8.21 8.99 -15.88
CA VAL A 37 -8.10 7.52 -16.08
C VAL A 37 -8.54 6.70 -14.86
N ILE A 38 -8.46 7.26 -13.65
CA ILE A 38 -8.91 6.59 -12.43
C ILE A 38 -10.45 6.52 -12.40
N PHE A 39 -11.13 7.58 -12.84
CA PHE A 39 -12.59 7.60 -12.97
C PHE A 39 -13.10 6.70 -14.10
N ASP A 40 -12.36 6.61 -15.20
CA ASP A 40 -12.69 5.71 -16.32
C ASP A 40 -12.65 4.23 -15.94
N ASN A 41 -11.91 3.89 -14.87
CA ASN A 41 -11.67 2.51 -14.44
C ASN A 41 -12.32 2.17 -13.07
N LEU A 42 -13.31 2.94 -12.62
CA LEU A 42 -14.02 2.66 -11.36
C LEU A 42 -14.55 1.23 -11.24
N PRO A 43 -15.15 0.59 -12.27
CA PRO A 43 -15.63 -0.79 -12.13
C PRO A 43 -14.52 -1.78 -11.72
N MET A 44 -13.31 -1.64 -12.29
CA MET A 44 -12.17 -2.50 -11.94
C MET A 44 -11.69 -2.21 -10.51
N LEU A 45 -11.55 -0.93 -10.15
CA LEU A 45 -11.10 -0.52 -8.81
C LEU A 45 -12.06 -1.02 -7.72
N PHE A 46 -13.37 -0.94 -7.97
CA PHE A 46 -14.38 -1.44 -7.04
C PHE A 46 -14.40 -2.98 -6.96
N ALA A 47 -14.13 -3.70 -8.04
CA ALA A 47 -13.99 -5.15 -8.00
C ALA A 47 -12.81 -5.58 -7.12
N ILE A 48 -11.63 -4.99 -7.34
CA ILE A 48 -10.43 -5.30 -6.55
C ILE A 48 -10.62 -4.88 -5.09
N GLY A 49 -11.10 -3.66 -4.87
CA GLY A 49 -11.33 -3.10 -3.54
C GLY A 49 -12.30 -3.93 -2.70
N SER A 50 -13.44 -4.30 -3.29
CA SER A 50 -14.43 -5.12 -2.61
C SER A 50 -13.90 -6.53 -2.31
N ALA A 51 -13.15 -7.14 -3.22
CA ALA A 51 -12.55 -8.45 -3.00
C ALA A 51 -11.53 -8.45 -1.85
N VAL A 52 -10.61 -7.48 -1.85
CA VAL A 52 -9.60 -7.32 -0.79
C VAL A 52 -10.25 -7.10 0.57
N GLY A 53 -11.24 -6.20 0.64
CA GLY A 53 -11.90 -5.87 1.90
C GLY A 53 -12.79 -6.98 2.47
N LEU A 54 -13.30 -7.88 1.64
CA LEU A 54 -14.13 -9.03 2.06
C LEU A 54 -13.32 -10.33 2.27
N ALA A 55 -12.06 -10.37 1.84
CA ALA A 55 -11.19 -11.55 1.90
C ALA A 55 -9.93 -11.35 2.75
N SER A 56 -10.06 -10.66 3.90
CA SER A 56 -8.98 -10.43 4.86
C SER A 56 -7.70 -9.84 4.24
N GLU A 57 -7.86 -8.89 3.32
CA GLU A 57 -6.76 -8.16 2.66
C GLU A 57 -5.82 -9.05 1.81
N SER A 58 -6.35 -10.15 1.26
CA SER A 58 -5.55 -11.05 0.43
C SER A 58 -5.32 -10.55 -1.00
N GLY A 59 -4.05 -10.48 -1.42
CA GLY A 59 -3.67 -10.18 -2.81
C GLY A 59 -4.17 -11.21 -3.85
N ILE A 60 -4.47 -12.45 -3.44
CA ILE A 60 -5.05 -13.46 -4.34
C ILE A 60 -6.51 -13.17 -4.65
N ALA A 61 -7.26 -12.64 -3.68
CA ALA A 61 -8.64 -12.20 -3.91
C ALA A 61 -8.67 -10.99 -4.86
N ALA A 62 -7.71 -10.06 -4.74
CA ALA A 62 -7.53 -8.95 -5.68
C ALA A 62 -7.31 -9.43 -7.13
N LEU A 63 -6.36 -10.36 -7.32
CA LEU A 63 -6.09 -10.92 -8.65
C LEU A 63 -7.32 -11.67 -9.21
N SER A 64 -8.02 -12.43 -8.35
CA SER A 64 -9.22 -13.15 -8.73
C SER A 64 -10.37 -12.21 -9.13
N ALA A 65 -10.47 -11.03 -8.51
CA ALA A 65 -11.45 -10.02 -8.89
C ALA A 65 -11.18 -9.43 -10.28
N ALA A 66 -9.90 -9.15 -10.60
CA ALA A 66 -9.53 -8.72 -11.95
C ALA A 66 -9.88 -9.78 -13.00
N VAL A 67 -9.58 -11.05 -12.72
CA VAL A 67 -9.99 -12.20 -13.56
C VAL A 67 -11.52 -12.23 -13.71
N SER A 68 -12.26 -12.03 -12.63
CA SER A 68 -13.72 -12.01 -12.66
C SER A 68 -14.27 -10.90 -13.56
N VAL A 69 -13.69 -9.69 -13.49
CA VAL A 69 -14.06 -8.57 -14.36
C VAL A 69 -13.81 -8.91 -15.83
N PHE A 70 -12.65 -9.44 -16.17
CA PHE A 70 -12.34 -9.79 -17.56
C PHE A 70 -13.28 -10.87 -18.11
N VAL A 71 -13.42 -11.99 -17.38
CA VAL A 71 -14.22 -13.14 -17.84
C VAL A 71 -15.71 -12.80 -17.92
N THR A 72 -16.25 -12.09 -16.93
CA THR A 72 -17.67 -11.72 -16.92
C THR A 72 -17.99 -10.78 -18.09
N ASN A 73 -17.19 -9.72 -18.28
CA ASN A 73 -17.48 -8.73 -19.33
C ASN A 73 -17.26 -9.27 -20.74
N ILE A 74 -16.24 -10.10 -20.99
CA ILE A 74 -16.07 -10.71 -22.32
C ILE A 74 -17.18 -11.73 -22.63
N THR A 75 -17.67 -12.43 -21.62
CA THR A 75 -18.80 -13.36 -21.77
C THR A 75 -20.07 -12.60 -22.15
N ILE A 76 -20.39 -11.52 -21.44
CA ILE A 76 -21.54 -10.64 -21.75
C ILE A 76 -21.41 -10.06 -23.16
N SER A 77 -20.24 -9.53 -23.49
CA SER A 77 -19.91 -9.00 -24.82
C SER A 77 -20.24 -10.01 -25.92
N THR A 78 -19.79 -11.24 -25.75
CA THR A 78 -19.97 -12.32 -26.73
C THR A 78 -21.43 -12.77 -26.83
N VAL A 79 -22.11 -12.96 -25.69
CA VAL A 79 -23.52 -13.39 -25.64
C VAL A 79 -24.44 -12.38 -26.32
N LEU A 80 -24.20 -11.09 -26.09
CA LEU A 80 -25.01 -10.01 -26.64
C LEU A 80 -24.48 -9.48 -27.98
N SER A 81 -23.38 -10.02 -28.50
CA SER A 81 -22.71 -9.57 -29.73
C SER A 81 -22.44 -8.05 -29.75
N ILE A 82 -21.91 -7.53 -28.65
CA ILE A 82 -21.67 -6.08 -28.47
C ILE A 82 -20.36 -5.69 -29.16
N THR A 83 -20.42 -4.72 -30.08
CA THR A 83 -19.23 -4.23 -30.78
C THR A 83 -18.63 -2.99 -30.10
N PRO A 84 -17.34 -2.67 -30.35
CA PRO A 84 -16.73 -1.43 -29.89
C PRO A 84 -17.50 -0.18 -30.33
N GLU A 85 -18.08 -0.18 -31.53
CA GLU A 85 -18.89 0.93 -32.04
C GLU A 85 -20.16 1.11 -31.21
N MET A 86 -20.85 0.02 -30.87
CA MET A 86 -22.03 0.05 -29.98
C MET A 86 -21.67 0.57 -28.59
N ALA A 87 -20.52 0.18 -28.05
CA ALA A 87 -20.05 0.68 -26.76
C ALA A 87 -19.60 2.15 -26.82
N SER A 88 -19.04 2.60 -27.95
CA SER A 88 -18.60 3.99 -28.13
C SER A 88 -19.75 4.99 -28.20
N GLN A 89 -20.94 4.54 -28.61
CA GLN A 89 -22.17 5.33 -28.63
C GLN A 89 -22.76 5.56 -27.21
N GLY A 90 -22.30 4.82 -26.20
CA GLY A 90 -22.75 4.96 -24.82
C GLY A 90 -24.19 4.47 -24.56
N GLY A 91 -24.73 4.81 -23.39
CA GLY A 91 -26.07 4.40 -22.95
C GLY A 91 -26.08 2.96 -22.45
N LYS A 92 -26.75 2.05 -23.18
CA LYS A 92 -26.90 0.64 -22.76
C LYS A 92 -25.58 -0.13 -22.72
N TYR A 93 -24.58 0.32 -23.48
CA TYR A 93 -23.29 -0.33 -23.62
C TYR A 93 -22.16 0.60 -23.17
N ALA A 94 -21.06 0.01 -22.70
CA ALA A 94 -19.89 0.73 -22.22
C ALA A 94 -18.60 -0.06 -22.50
N MET A 95 -17.48 0.65 -22.41
CA MET A 95 -16.15 0.04 -22.44
C MET A 95 -15.66 -0.18 -21.01
N VAL A 96 -15.37 -1.43 -20.64
CA VAL A 96 -14.80 -1.79 -19.33
C VAL A 96 -13.47 -2.47 -19.57
N VAL A 97 -12.35 -1.84 -19.15
CA VAL A 97 -10.98 -2.35 -19.37
C VAL A 97 -10.68 -2.76 -20.82
N GLY A 98 -11.22 -2.01 -21.79
CA GLY A 98 -11.05 -2.29 -23.21
C GLY A 98 -12.01 -3.34 -23.78
N ILE A 99 -13.00 -3.81 -23.01
CA ILE A 99 -14.01 -4.78 -23.44
C ILE A 99 -15.36 -4.08 -23.65
N PRO A 100 -15.97 -4.15 -24.86
CA PRO A 100 -17.31 -3.63 -25.10
C PRO A 100 -18.35 -4.54 -24.43
N THR A 101 -19.10 -4.01 -23.46
CA THR A 101 -19.97 -4.80 -22.58
C THR A 101 -21.23 -4.02 -22.22
N LEU A 102 -22.12 -4.66 -21.45
CA LEU A 102 -23.31 -4.03 -20.91
C LEU A 102 -22.92 -2.95 -19.89
N GLN A 103 -23.56 -1.78 -19.95
CA GLN A 103 -23.32 -0.71 -18.99
C GLN A 103 -23.87 -1.10 -17.61
N MET A 104 -22.98 -1.56 -16.75
CA MET A 104 -23.30 -1.94 -15.36
C MET A 104 -22.67 -0.98 -14.34
N GLY A 105 -21.87 -0.01 -14.80
CA GLY A 105 -21.12 0.91 -13.96
C GLY A 105 -20.33 0.22 -12.85
N VAL A 106 -20.30 0.86 -11.68
CA VAL A 106 -19.60 0.35 -10.48
C VAL A 106 -20.21 -0.95 -9.94
N PHE A 107 -21.51 -1.18 -10.15
CA PHE A 107 -22.19 -2.40 -9.68
C PHE A 107 -21.63 -3.66 -10.35
N GLY A 108 -21.33 -3.61 -11.65
CA GLY A 108 -20.69 -4.73 -12.35
C GLY A 108 -19.36 -5.12 -11.70
N GLY A 109 -18.57 -4.11 -11.31
CA GLY A 109 -17.34 -4.29 -10.54
C GLY A 109 -17.57 -4.94 -9.18
N LEU A 110 -18.53 -4.43 -8.41
CA LEU A 110 -18.86 -4.94 -7.07
C LEU A 110 -19.31 -6.41 -7.10
N ILE A 111 -20.15 -6.80 -8.07
CA ILE A 111 -20.61 -8.19 -8.23
C ILE A 111 -19.40 -9.11 -8.49
N CYS A 112 -18.50 -8.72 -9.40
CA CYS A 112 -17.28 -9.48 -9.70
C CYS A 112 -16.37 -9.61 -8.47
N GLY A 113 -16.20 -8.53 -7.70
CA GLY A 113 -15.37 -8.54 -6.50
C GLY A 113 -15.97 -9.36 -5.34
N ILE A 114 -17.30 -9.33 -5.15
CA ILE A 114 -17.99 -10.19 -4.19
C ILE A 114 -17.82 -11.67 -4.56
N LEU A 115 -17.97 -12.02 -5.84
CA LEU A 115 -17.75 -13.38 -6.32
C LEU A 115 -16.31 -13.84 -6.02
N ALA A 116 -15.31 -13.00 -6.33
CA ALA A 116 -13.92 -13.31 -6.05
C ALA A 116 -13.62 -13.49 -4.54
N ALA A 117 -14.19 -12.64 -3.68
CA ALA A 117 -14.06 -12.79 -2.23
C ALA A 117 -14.73 -14.08 -1.73
N TRP A 118 -15.91 -14.42 -2.25
CA TRP A 118 -16.60 -15.65 -1.91
C TRP A 118 -15.77 -16.88 -2.32
N CYS A 119 -15.24 -16.91 -3.54
CA CYS A 119 -14.34 -17.95 -4.01
C CYS A 119 -13.11 -18.10 -3.12
N TYR A 120 -12.51 -16.98 -2.71
CA TYR A 120 -11.37 -17.00 -1.81
C TYR A 120 -11.74 -17.63 -0.48
N ASN A 121 -12.75 -17.09 0.20
CA ASN A 121 -13.18 -17.55 1.52
C ASN A 121 -13.60 -19.03 1.50
N ARG A 122 -14.16 -19.50 0.39
CA ARG A 122 -14.61 -20.89 0.23
C ARG A 122 -13.50 -21.88 -0.13
N PHE A 123 -12.55 -21.49 -0.99
CA PHE A 123 -11.65 -22.44 -1.64
C PHE A 123 -10.15 -22.27 -1.32
N HIS A 124 -9.74 -21.21 -0.61
CA HIS A 124 -8.32 -20.96 -0.35
C HIS A 124 -7.59 -22.06 0.44
N THR A 125 -8.32 -22.94 1.13
CA THR A 125 -7.79 -24.11 1.87
C THR A 125 -8.11 -25.46 1.21
N LEU A 126 -8.72 -25.47 0.02
CA LEU A 126 -9.14 -26.69 -0.67
C LEU A 126 -7.93 -27.55 -1.06
N GLN A 127 -7.98 -28.85 -0.80
CA GLN A 127 -6.97 -29.81 -1.23
C GLN A 127 -7.52 -30.69 -2.36
N LEU A 128 -6.80 -30.74 -3.48
CA LEU A 128 -7.13 -31.59 -4.63
C LEU A 128 -6.32 -32.90 -4.62
N PRO A 129 -6.75 -33.94 -5.35
CA PRO A 129 -5.99 -35.17 -5.53
C PRO A 129 -4.57 -34.91 -6.05
N GLU A 130 -3.60 -35.79 -5.77
CA GLU A 130 -2.17 -35.57 -6.04
C GLU A 130 -1.86 -35.12 -7.48
N PHE A 131 -2.55 -35.69 -8.49
CA PHE A 131 -2.34 -35.31 -9.89
C PHE A 131 -2.78 -33.87 -10.23
N LEU A 132 -3.63 -33.24 -9.39
CA LEU A 132 -4.01 -31.83 -9.46
C LEU A 132 -3.45 -31.02 -8.29
N GLY A 133 -2.53 -31.58 -7.50
CA GLY A 133 -2.02 -30.97 -6.27
C GLY A 133 -1.40 -29.59 -6.48
N PHE A 134 -0.86 -29.32 -7.67
CA PHE A 134 -0.35 -28.00 -8.06
C PHE A 134 -1.39 -26.87 -7.96
N PHE A 135 -2.66 -27.19 -8.21
CA PHE A 135 -3.76 -26.23 -8.20
C PHE A 135 -4.42 -26.07 -6.84
N SER A 136 -4.02 -26.82 -5.81
CA SER A 136 -4.63 -26.77 -4.48
C SER A 136 -4.49 -25.40 -3.79
N GLY A 137 -5.41 -25.17 -2.85
CA GLY A 137 -5.46 -24.03 -1.96
C GLY A 137 -5.64 -22.71 -2.70
N LYS A 138 -4.79 -21.74 -2.37
CA LYS A 138 -4.84 -20.36 -2.90
C LYS A 138 -4.80 -20.26 -4.42
N ARG A 139 -4.18 -21.21 -5.12
CA ARG A 139 -4.11 -21.23 -6.60
C ARG A 139 -5.44 -21.62 -7.23
N PHE A 140 -6.23 -22.46 -6.57
CA PHE A 140 -7.55 -22.88 -7.05
C PHE A 140 -8.54 -21.72 -7.10
N VAL A 141 -8.36 -20.71 -6.24
CA VAL A 141 -9.28 -19.58 -6.10
C VAL A 141 -9.47 -18.85 -7.44
N ALA A 142 -8.37 -18.56 -8.15
CA ALA A 142 -8.45 -17.87 -9.44
C ALA A 142 -9.17 -18.73 -10.51
N ILE A 143 -8.92 -20.04 -10.50
CA ILE A 143 -9.53 -21.00 -11.43
C ILE A 143 -11.04 -21.09 -11.18
N ALA A 144 -11.45 -21.30 -9.94
CA ALA A 144 -12.86 -21.33 -9.54
C ALA A 144 -13.56 -20.02 -9.86
N THR A 145 -12.89 -18.88 -9.61
CA THR A 145 -13.43 -17.55 -9.92
C THR A 145 -13.63 -17.38 -11.42
N ALA A 146 -12.70 -17.79 -12.27
CA ALA A 146 -12.88 -17.72 -13.72
C ALA A 146 -14.09 -18.54 -14.20
N LEU A 147 -14.22 -19.79 -13.75
CA LEU A 147 -15.35 -20.65 -14.12
C LEU A 147 -16.70 -20.08 -13.68
N LEU A 148 -16.79 -19.59 -12.43
CA LEU A 148 -18.02 -19.00 -11.92
C LEU A 148 -18.31 -17.64 -12.56
N SER A 149 -17.29 -16.88 -12.95
CA SER A 149 -17.46 -15.60 -13.67
C SER A 149 -17.99 -15.81 -15.08
N PHE A 150 -17.63 -16.91 -15.73
CA PHE A 150 -18.24 -17.30 -17.01
C PHE A 150 -19.74 -17.57 -16.84
N LEU A 151 -20.12 -18.38 -15.84
CA LEU A 151 -21.54 -18.62 -15.54
C LEU A 151 -22.28 -17.33 -15.17
N LEU A 152 -21.65 -16.47 -14.38
CA LEU A 152 -22.19 -15.16 -14.03
C LEU A 152 -22.41 -14.29 -15.28
N GLY A 153 -21.46 -14.26 -16.21
CA GLY A 153 -21.56 -13.52 -17.47
C GLY A 153 -22.64 -14.06 -18.42
N LEU A 154 -22.99 -15.34 -18.35
CA LEU A 154 -24.14 -15.91 -19.06
C LEU A 154 -25.49 -15.48 -18.46
N LEU A 155 -25.55 -15.32 -17.13
CA LEU A 155 -26.79 -15.00 -16.41
C LEU A 155 -27.08 -13.50 -16.34
N LEU A 156 -26.05 -12.68 -16.15
CA LEU A 156 -26.17 -11.25 -15.90
C LEU A 156 -26.94 -10.49 -16.98
N PRO A 157 -26.81 -10.73 -18.29
CA PRO A 157 -27.58 -10.01 -19.30
C PRO A 157 -29.10 -10.03 -19.07
N TYR A 158 -29.63 -11.17 -18.64
CA TYR A 158 -31.07 -11.37 -18.40
C TYR A 158 -31.52 -10.73 -17.09
N ILE A 159 -30.70 -10.83 -16.05
CA ILE A 159 -31.00 -10.26 -14.73
C ILE A 159 -30.86 -8.74 -14.78
N TRP A 160 -29.78 -8.24 -15.40
CA TRP A 160 -29.42 -6.83 -15.41
C TRP A 160 -30.47 -5.97 -16.11
N GLN A 161 -31.16 -6.48 -17.14
CA GLN A 161 -32.23 -5.72 -17.78
C GLN A 161 -33.31 -5.26 -16.79
N HIS A 162 -33.68 -6.12 -15.84
CA HIS A 162 -34.68 -5.79 -14.82
C HIS A 162 -34.13 -4.79 -13.80
N ILE A 163 -32.86 -4.94 -13.42
CA ILE A 163 -32.16 -4.01 -12.52
C ILE A 163 -32.06 -2.63 -13.19
N GLN A 164 -31.66 -2.58 -14.46
CA GLN A 164 -31.54 -1.37 -15.25
C GLN A 164 -32.88 -0.64 -15.36
N SER A 165 -33.98 -1.34 -15.68
CA SER A 165 -35.30 -0.70 -15.70
C SER A 165 -35.72 -0.12 -14.34
N GLY A 166 -35.32 -0.75 -13.24
CA GLY A 166 -35.52 -0.21 -11.89
C GLY A 166 -34.67 1.05 -11.63
N ILE A 167 -33.41 1.03 -12.08
CA ILE A 167 -32.50 2.19 -12.02
C ILE A 167 -33.07 3.35 -12.84
N ASP A 168 -33.54 3.09 -14.07
CA ASP A 168 -34.09 4.10 -14.96
C ASP A 168 -35.35 4.73 -14.35
N ALA A 169 -36.26 3.92 -13.82
CA ALA A 169 -37.48 4.40 -13.15
C ALA A 169 -37.16 5.28 -11.94
N LEU A 170 -36.20 4.86 -11.11
CA LEU A 170 -35.75 5.64 -9.96
C LEU A 170 -35.02 6.92 -10.40
N SER A 171 -34.20 6.86 -11.45
CA SER A 171 -33.50 8.00 -12.03
C SER A 171 -34.49 9.07 -12.51
N VAL A 172 -35.59 8.67 -13.17
CA VAL A 172 -36.67 9.59 -13.58
C VAL A 172 -37.35 10.23 -12.37
N VAL A 173 -37.63 9.47 -11.31
CA VAL A 173 -38.22 10.02 -10.07
C VAL A 173 -37.27 11.00 -9.38
N VAL A 174 -35.98 10.66 -9.30
CA VAL A 174 -34.95 11.48 -8.66
C VAL A 174 -34.67 12.76 -9.46
N ASN A 175 -34.69 12.68 -10.79
CA ASN A 175 -34.43 13.80 -11.70
C ASN A 175 -35.68 14.56 -12.17
N GLY A 176 -36.88 14.12 -11.76
CA GLY A 176 -38.16 14.72 -12.12
C GLY A 176 -38.42 16.11 -11.49
N ASP A 177 -39.66 16.57 -11.56
CA ASP A 177 -40.05 17.98 -11.32
C ASP A 177 -39.72 18.55 -9.92
N ASN A 178 -39.48 17.70 -8.91
CA ASN A 178 -39.20 18.14 -7.54
C ASN A 178 -37.78 17.80 -7.06
N GLN A 179 -36.77 18.29 -7.79
CA GLN A 179 -35.36 18.07 -7.44
C GLN A 179 -34.95 18.63 -6.06
N ALA A 180 -35.67 19.63 -5.54
CA ALA A 180 -35.47 20.13 -4.18
C ALA A 180 -35.82 19.06 -3.13
N ALA A 181 -36.95 18.36 -3.30
CA ALA A 181 -37.30 17.23 -2.45
C ALA A 181 -36.35 16.04 -2.64
N SER A 182 -35.93 15.76 -3.88
CA SER A 182 -34.97 14.68 -4.16
C SER A 182 -33.64 14.89 -3.43
N THR A 183 -33.08 16.11 -3.47
CA THR A 183 -31.84 16.46 -2.77
C THR A 183 -32.00 16.46 -1.25
N PHE A 184 -33.16 16.88 -0.74
CA PHE A 184 -33.50 16.75 0.69
C PHE A 184 -33.48 15.28 1.15
N ILE A 185 -34.24 14.42 0.45
CA ILE A 185 -34.35 12.99 0.79
C ILE A 185 -32.99 12.32 0.69
N PHE A 186 -32.21 12.64 -0.35
CA PHE A 186 -30.86 12.13 -0.51
C PHE A 186 -29.99 12.43 0.71
N GLY A 187 -29.87 13.70 1.11
CA GLY A 187 -29.04 14.11 2.24
C GLY A 187 -29.53 13.55 3.57
N LEU A 188 -30.84 13.49 3.78
CA LEU A 188 -31.46 12.90 4.97
C LEU A 188 -31.11 11.40 5.09
N VAL A 189 -31.32 10.63 4.01
CA VAL A 189 -31.13 9.19 3.99
C VAL A 189 -29.64 8.84 4.06
N GLU A 190 -28.78 9.53 3.29
CA GLU A 190 -27.33 9.36 3.34
C GLU A 190 -26.83 9.51 4.78
N ARG A 191 -27.23 10.60 5.44
CA ARG A 191 -26.83 10.90 6.81
C ARG A 191 -27.40 9.87 7.78
N ALA A 192 -28.67 9.50 7.67
CA ALA A 192 -29.30 8.51 8.55
C ALA A 192 -28.66 7.11 8.46
N LEU A 193 -28.05 6.76 7.33
CA LEU A 193 -27.43 5.45 7.08
C LEU A 193 -25.95 5.36 7.53
N ILE A 194 -25.33 6.46 7.98
CA ILE A 194 -23.95 6.45 8.52
C ILE A 194 -23.73 5.47 9.69
N PRO A 195 -24.63 5.32 10.68
CA PRO A 195 -24.36 4.47 11.85
C PRO A 195 -24.28 3.00 11.47
N LEU A 196 -25.00 2.64 10.41
CA LEU A 196 -25.06 1.29 9.85
C LEU A 196 -23.97 1.05 8.80
N GLY A 197 -23.23 2.10 8.40
CA GLY A 197 -22.27 2.03 7.28
C GLY A 197 -22.93 1.77 5.92
N LEU A 198 -24.26 1.87 5.83
CA LEU A 198 -25.05 1.60 4.63
C LEU A 198 -25.06 2.77 3.65
N HIS A 199 -24.65 3.96 4.10
CA HIS A 199 -24.47 5.14 3.24
C HIS A 199 -23.50 4.88 2.08
N HIS A 200 -22.47 4.03 2.27
CA HIS A 200 -21.57 3.58 1.20
C HIS A 200 -22.23 2.72 0.11
N ILE A 201 -23.50 2.32 0.28
CA ILE A 201 -24.32 1.66 -0.75
C ILE A 201 -25.30 2.69 -1.36
N TRP A 202 -25.73 3.66 -0.56
CA TRP A 202 -26.69 4.68 -0.95
C TRP A 202 -26.13 5.66 -1.98
N TYR A 203 -25.09 6.44 -1.62
CA TYR A 203 -24.59 7.52 -2.47
C TYR A 203 -23.97 7.09 -3.81
N PRO A 204 -23.31 5.91 -3.95
CA PRO A 204 -22.70 5.54 -5.23
C PRO A 204 -23.70 5.48 -6.39
N SER A 205 -24.95 5.10 -6.10
CA SER A 205 -26.03 5.06 -7.10
C SER A 205 -26.28 6.44 -7.70
N PHE A 206 -26.25 7.48 -6.87
CA PHE A 206 -26.44 8.87 -7.30
C PHE A 206 -25.19 9.42 -7.99
N TRP A 207 -24.00 9.07 -7.49
CA TRP A 207 -22.75 9.64 -8.01
C TRP A 207 -22.26 9.00 -9.30
N TYR A 208 -22.58 7.72 -9.54
CA TYR A 208 -22.03 6.94 -10.65
C TYR A 208 -23.07 6.30 -11.56
N SER A 209 -24.37 6.41 -11.27
CA SER A 209 -25.40 5.68 -12.02
C SER A 209 -26.64 6.49 -12.35
N PHE A 210 -27.08 7.43 -11.52
CA PHE A 210 -28.28 8.23 -11.80
C PHE A 210 -27.97 9.53 -12.52
N GLY A 211 -28.85 9.91 -13.44
CA GLY A 211 -28.68 11.06 -14.34
C GLY A 211 -27.91 10.71 -15.60
N ASP A 212 -28.25 11.38 -16.70
CA ASP A 212 -27.69 11.14 -18.03
C ASP A 212 -27.18 12.45 -18.62
N TYR A 213 -25.89 12.51 -18.94
CA TYR A 213 -25.28 13.63 -19.66
C TYR A 213 -24.70 13.15 -20.98
N THR A 214 -25.14 13.74 -22.08
CA THR A 214 -24.54 13.50 -23.40
C THR A 214 -23.40 14.49 -23.64
N THR A 215 -22.19 13.97 -23.77
CA THR A 215 -20.98 14.75 -24.06
C THR A 215 -21.00 15.39 -25.45
N GLN A 216 -20.10 16.35 -25.68
CA GLN A 216 -19.91 16.92 -27.04
C GLN A 216 -19.50 15.87 -28.08
N ALA A 217 -18.88 14.77 -27.63
CA ALA A 217 -18.50 13.63 -28.46
C ALA A 217 -19.64 12.62 -28.68
N GLY A 218 -20.84 12.86 -28.12
CA GLY A 218 -22.01 11.99 -28.27
C GLY A 218 -22.02 10.78 -27.32
N GLN A 219 -21.13 10.74 -26.33
CA GLN A 219 -21.10 9.68 -25.32
C GLN A 219 -22.04 10.01 -24.15
N VAL A 220 -22.80 9.02 -23.68
CA VAL A 220 -23.64 9.18 -22.49
C VAL A 220 -22.84 8.83 -21.23
N ILE A 221 -22.76 9.78 -20.30
CA ILE A 221 -22.15 9.65 -18.98
C ILE A 221 -23.24 9.62 -17.93
N HIS A 222 -23.13 8.70 -16.98
CA HIS A 222 -24.08 8.55 -15.88
C HIS A 222 -23.46 8.95 -14.54
N GLY A 223 -24.29 9.44 -13.62
CA GLY A 223 -23.90 9.75 -12.24
C GLY A 223 -23.53 11.20 -11.98
N ASP A 224 -24.11 11.83 -10.96
CA ASP A 224 -23.96 13.27 -10.68
C ASP A 224 -22.49 13.71 -10.48
N GLN A 225 -21.66 12.85 -9.86
CA GLN A 225 -20.25 13.16 -9.61
C GLN A 225 -19.42 13.05 -10.90
N THR A 226 -19.57 11.94 -11.61
CA THR A 226 -18.91 11.67 -12.90
C THR A 226 -19.32 12.68 -13.96
N ILE A 227 -20.60 13.05 -14.01
CA ILE A 227 -21.12 14.11 -14.89
C ILE A 227 -20.48 15.45 -14.55
N TRP A 228 -20.41 15.85 -13.28
CA TRP A 228 -19.79 17.12 -12.89
C TRP A 228 -18.32 17.17 -13.31
N PHE A 229 -17.55 16.10 -13.08
CA PHE A 229 -16.15 16.04 -13.50
C PHE A 229 -15.98 16.04 -15.01
N LYS A 230 -16.87 15.36 -15.75
CA LYS A 230 -16.83 15.41 -17.21
C LYS A 230 -17.16 16.80 -17.75
N MET A 231 -18.15 17.48 -17.17
CA MET A 231 -18.48 18.86 -17.50
C MET A 231 -17.30 19.81 -17.21
N LEU A 232 -16.55 19.58 -16.12
CA LEU A 232 -15.32 20.32 -15.85
C LEU A 232 -14.26 20.06 -16.92
N GLU A 233 -14.03 18.81 -17.31
CA GLU A 233 -13.09 18.41 -18.36
C GLU A 233 -13.43 19.03 -19.73
N GLU A 234 -14.72 19.06 -20.09
CA GLU A 234 -15.23 19.58 -21.37
C GLU A 234 -15.41 21.11 -21.39
N GLY A 235 -15.15 21.78 -20.27
CA GLY A 235 -15.27 23.23 -20.17
C GLY A 235 -16.70 23.77 -20.05
N VAL A 236 -17.68 22.94 -19.67
CA VAL A 236 -19.09 23.33 -19.50
C VAL A 236 -19.25 24.17 -18.22
N LYS A 237 -19.18 25.50 -18.37
CA LYS A 237 -19.12 26.45 -17.24
C LYS A 237 -20.38 26.51 -16.37
N SER A 238 -21.55 26.20 -16.90
CA SER A 238 -22.84 26.26 -16.20
C SER A 238 -23.14 25.04 -15.34
N PHE A 239 -22.38 23.94 -15.50
CA PHE A 239 -22.73 22.62 -14.94
C PHE A 239 -24.16 22.16 -15.25
N SER A 240 -24.69 22.62 -16.39
CA SER A 240 -26.04 22.31 -16.87
C SER A 240 -26.05 22.23 -18.40
N SER A 241 -26.84 21.30 -18.93
CA SER A 241 -26.97 20.96 -20.35
C SER A 241 -28.40 20.52 -20.66
N ASP A 242 -28.75 20.35 -21.93
CA ASP A 242 -30.09 19.91 -22.34
C ASP A 242 -30.50 18.56 -21.75
N THR A 243 -29.53 17.69 -21.43
CA THR A 243 -29.77 16.33 -20.90
C THR A 243 -29.66 16.24 -19.38
N TYR A 244 -28.89 17.13 -18.75
CA TYR A 244 -28.67 17.13 -17.30
C TYR A 244 -28.53 18.52 -16.72
N GLN A 245 -29.25 18.79 -15.62
CA GLN A 245 -29.34 20.10 -14.98
C GLN A 245 -28.75 20.07 -13.55
N ASN A 246 -28.05 21.15 -13.19
CA ASN A 246 -27.45 21.42 -11.88
C ASN A 246 -26.52 20.30 -11.38
N ALA A 247 -25.47 19.97 -12.13
CA ALA A 247 -24.53 18.93 -11.70
C ALA A 247 -23.89 19.28 -10.34
N GLY A 248 -23.73 18.26 -9.49
CA GLY A 248 -23.24 18.39 -8.12
C GLY A 248 -24.32 18.59 -7.05
N LYS A 249 -25.60 18.55 -7.43
CA LYS A 249 -26.75 18.66 -6.52
C LYS A 249 -26.81 17.57 -5.46
N PHE A 250 -26.24 16.39 -5.69
CA PHE A 250 -26.13 15.29 -4.72
C PHE A 250 -24.76 15.22 -4.03
N MET A 251 -24.01 16.32 -4.01
CA MET A 251 -22.73 16.43 -3.27
C MET A 251 -22.63 17.70 -2.42
N GLN A 252 -23.12 18.82 -2.94
CA GLN A 252 -22.86 20.13 -2.37
C GLN A 252 -23.44 20.40 -0.97
N GLY A 253 -24.48 19.67 -0.57
CA GLY A 253 -25.15 19.86 0.71
C GLY A 253 -24.26 19.54 1.92
N GLU A 254 -23.15 18.86 1.69
CA GLU A 254 -22.19 18.52 2.73
C GLU A 254 -21.32 19.69 3.18
N PHE A 255 -20.98 20.62 2.29
CA PHE A 255 -20.05 21.69 2.63
C PHE A 255 -20.53 22.56 3.81
N PRO A 256 -21.81 23.01 3.86
CA PRO A 256 -22.35 23.67 5.06
C PRO A 256 -22.22 22.83 6.34
N LEU A 257 -22.35 21.51 6.23
CA LEU A 257 -22.33 20.58 7.36
C LEU A 257 -20.91 20.36 7.90
N MET A 258 -19.97 20.01 7.02
CA MET A 258 -18.59 19.63 7.37
C MET A 258 -17.74 20.85 7.75
N LEU A 259 -17.92 21.97 7.06
CA LEU A 259 -17.09 23.16 7.27
C LEU A 259 -17.56 24.02 8.45
N PHE A 260 -18.85 23.96 8.79
CA PHE A 260 -19.46 24.88 9.75
C PHE A 260 -20.23 24.17 10.87
N ALA A 261 -21.25 23.38 10.53
CA ALA A 261 -22.19 22.85 11.52
C ALA A 261 -21.58 21.84 12.50
N LEU A 262 -20.85 20.83 12.00
CA LEU A 262 -20.21 19.81 12.85
C LEU A 262 -19.05 20.38 13.69
N PRO A 263 -18.18 21.27 13.16
CA PRO A 263 -17.24 22.02 14.00
C PRO A 263 -17.94 22.85 15.10
N ALA A 264 -19.08 23.47 14.80
CA ALA A 264 -19.87 24.20 15.79
C ALA A 264 -20.49 23.28 16.85
N ALA A 265 -20.91 22.06 16.49
CA ALA A 265 -21.32 21.03 17.43
C ALA A 265 -20.19 20.62 18.38
N CYS A 266 -18.96 20.44 17.86
CA CYS A 266 -17.77 20.20 18.68
C CYS A 266 -17.52 21.33 19.67
N LEU A 267 -17.65 22.59 19.23
CA LEU A 267 -17.50 23.75 20.10
C LEU A 267 -18.58 23.77 21.21
N ALA A 268 -19.83 23.45 20.87
CA ALA A 268 -20.93 23.33 21.84
C ALA A 268 -20.64 22.23 22.88
N MET A 269 -20.22 21.04 22.44
CA MET A 269 -19.87 19.94 23.34
C MET A 269 -18.69 20.29 24.26
N TYR A 270 -17.68 20.99 23.75
CA TYR A 270 -16.55 21.46 24.54
C TYR A 270 -16.98 22.46 25.62
N HIS A 271 -17.84 23.42 25.28
CA HIS A 271 -18.35 24.40 26.24
C HIS A 271 -19.22 23.78 27.33
N GLU A 272 -19.88 22.67 27.03
CA GLU A 272 -20.69 21.91 28.00
C GLU A 272 -19.90 20.85 28.78
N ALA A 273 -18.61 20.63 28.50
CA ALA A 273 -17.78 19.72 29.29
C ALA A 273 -17.52 20.23 30.71
N HIS A 274 -17.42 19.32 31.69
CA HIS A 274 -17.08 19.69 33.07
C HIS A 274 -15.69 20.34 33.13
N THR A 275 -15.55 21.37 33.98
CA THR A 275 -14.29 22.13 34.13
C THR A 275 -13.08 21.23 34.37
N LYS A 276 -13.22 20.17 35.18
CA LYS A 276 -12.18 19.16 35.45
C LYS A 276 -11.71 18.38 34.22
N ASN A 277 -12.58 18.22 33.22
CA ASN A 277 -12.34 17.38 32.04
C ASN A 277 -12.16 18.20 30.75
N LYS A 278 -12.26 19.54 30.80
CA LYS A 278 -12.20 20.41 29.62
C LYS A 278 -10.95 20.21 28.77
N LYS A 279 -9.79 19.98 29.38
CA LYS A 279 -8.53 19.76 28.65
C LYS A 279 -8.56 18.48 27.80
N ILE A 280 -9.17 17.42 28.34
CA ILE A 280 -9.33 16.13 27.64
C ILE A 280 -10.38 16.28 26.53
N ALA A 281 -11.51 16.91 26.84
CA ALA A 281 -12.57 17.17 25.86
C ALA A 281 -12.07 18.04 24.69
N ALA A 282 -11.27 19.07 24.98
CA ALA A 282 -10.65 19.93 23.96
C ALA A 282 -9.80 19.12 22.98
N GLY A 283 -8.92 18.24 23.46
CA GLY A 283 -8.08 17.42 22.57
C GLY A 283 -8.88 16.52 21.63
N ILE A 284 -9.93 15.87 22.15
CA ILE A 284 -10.78 14.96 21.37
C ILE A 284 -11.62 15.74 20.35
N LEU A 285 -12.34 16.77 20.80
CA LEU A 285 -13.30 17.51 19.99
C LEU A 285 -12.61 18.41 18.96
N PHE A 286 -11.47 19.00 19.30
CA PHE A 286 -10.68 19.80 18.36
C PHE A 286 -10.09 18.93 17.25
N SER A 287 -9.51 17.78 17.59
CA SER A 287 -8.98 16.84 16.58
C SER A 287 -10.11 16.35 15.65
N ALA A 288 -11.26 15.97 16.21
CA ALA A 288 -12.40 15.52 15.43
C ALA A 288 -12.95 16.63 14.52
N ALA A 289 -13.10 17.86 15.04
CA ALA A 289 -13.54 19.02 14.26
C ALA A 289 -12.55 19.38 13.14
N LEU A 290 -11.25 19.34 13.42
CA LEU A 290 -10.22 19.65 12.43
C LEU A 290 -10.20 18.60 11.30
N THR A 291 -10.32 17.31 11.64
CA THR A 291 -10.44 16.24 10.65
C THR A 291 -11.69 16.42 9.78
N CYS A 292 -12.85 16.66 10.41
CA CYS A 292 -14.10 16.95 9.70
C CYS A 292 -13.98 18.17 8.78
N PHE A 293 -13.40 19.26 9.28
CA PHE A 293 -13.24 20.49 8.50
C PHE A 293 -12.30 20.28 7.30
N LEU A 294 -11.10 19.73 7.52
CA LEU A 294 -10.09 19.63 6.47
C LEU A 294 -10.43 18.55 5.43
N THR A 295 -10.80 17.36 5.91
CA THR A 295 -10.95 16.17 5.07
C THR A 295 -12.40 15.85 4.76
N GLY A 296 -13.35 16.39 5.52
CA GLY A 296 -14.77 16.11 5.36
C GLY A 296 -15.27 14.86 6.08
N ILE A 297 -14.36 14.07 6.68
CA ILE A 297 -14.71 12.85 7.42
C ILE A 297 -15.46 13.22 8.71
N THR A 298 -16.74 12.84 8.79
CA THR A 298 -17.66 13.27 9.86
C THR A 298 -17.72 12.31 11.05
N GLU A 299 -17.33 11.06 10.86
CA GLU A 299 -17.44 9.99 11.86
C GLU A 299 -16.73 10.29 13.19
N PRO A 300 -15.51 10.88 13.20
CA PRO A 300 -14.86 11.29 14.45
C PRO A 300 -15.69 12.27 15.29
N VAL A 301 -16.56 13.06 14.67
CA VAL A 301 -17.47 14.00 15.36
C VAL A 301 -18.78 13.30 15.70
N GLU A 302 -19.45 12.70 14.73
CA GLU A 302 -20.78 12.12 14.90
C GLU A 302 -20.81 10.99 15.93
N PHE A 303 -19.74 10.19 15.98
CA PHE A 303 -19.61 9.11 16.95
C PHE A 303 -19.45 9.57 18.39
N THR A 304 -19.19 10.85 18.63
CA THR A 304 -19.10 11.41 19.99
C THR A 304 -20.47 11.61 20.64
N PHE A 305 -21.55 11.74 19.85
CA PHE A 305 -22.88 12.03 20.38
C PHE A 305 -23.96 11.06 19.91
N ILE A 306 -23.79 10.35 18.79
CA ILE A 306 -24.85 9.48 18.25
C ILE A 306 -25.40 8.47 19.26
N PHE A 307 -24.52 7.85 20.05
CA PHE A 307 -24.92 6.81 21.02
C PHE A 307 -25.42 7.37 22.34
N VAL A 308 -25.10 8.64 22.63
CA VAL A 308 -25.43 9.30 23.89
C VAL A 308 -26.66 10.19 23.76
N ALA A 309 -26.90 10.71 22.55
CA ALA A 309 -28.06 11.52 22.18
C ALA A 309 -28.50 11.21 20.74
N PRO A 310 -29.24 10.09 20.52
CA PRO A 310 -29.82 9.75 19.23
C PRO A 310 -30.69 10.87 18.64
N ILE A 311 -31.34 11.66 19.51
CA ILE A 311 -32.15 12.81 19.06
C ILE A 311 -31.33 13.90 18.36
N LEU A 312 -30.09 14.15 18.81
CA LEU A 312 -29.17 15.06 18.13
C LEU A 312 -28.72 14.51 16.79
N TYR A 313 -28.71 13.18 16.65
CA TYR A 313 -28.39 12.52 15.40
C TYR A 313 -29.54 12.58 14.38
N VAL A 314 -30.77 12.39 14.82
CA VAL A 314 -31.96 12.63 13.98
C VAL A 314 -32.01 14.09 13.51
N PHE A 315 -31.75 15.03 14.42
CA PHE A 315 -31.59 16.44 14.08
C PHE A 315 -30.49 16.65 13.02
N ASN A 316 -29.31 16.04 13.20
CA ASN A 316 -28.20 16.11 12.25
C ASN A 316 -28.58 15.59 10.86
N ALA A 317 -29.34 14.48 10.78
CA ALA A 317 -29.82 13.94 9.52
C ALA A 317 -30.82 14.87 8.80
N ILE A 318 -31.79 15.45 9.54
CA ILE A 318 -32.74 16.40 8.98
C ILE A 318 -32.03 17.65 8.46
N MET A 319 -31.08 18.18 9.24
CA MET A 319 -30.31 19.34 8.85
C MET A 319 -29.41 19.06 7.64
N ALA A 320 -28.88 17.84 7.50
CA ALA A 320 -28.16 17.44 6.30
C ALA A 320 -29.09 17.50 5.07
N GLY A 321 -30.29 16.93 5.14
CA GLY A 321 -31.29 17.06 4.06
C GLY A 321 -31.60 18.51 3.73
N LEU A 322 -31.81 19.37 4.74
CA LEU A 322 -32.03 20.81 4.52
C LEU A 322 -30.83 21.50 3.87
N ALA A 323 -29.60 21.13 4.23
CA ALA A 323 -28.40 21.69 3.62
C ALA A 323 -28.31 21.34 2.12
N TYR A 324 -28.60 20.09 1.74
CA TYR A 324 -28.67 19.68 0.34
C TYR A 324 -29.75 20.46 -0.43
N MET A 325 -30.97 20.52 0.11
CA MET A 325 -32.09 21.23 -0.53
C MET A 325 -31.81 22.72 -0.71
N THR A 326 -31.30 23.38 0.33
CA THR A 326 -31.03 24.83 0.29
C THR A 326 -29.86 25.17 -0.62
N MET A 327 -28.79 24.37 -0.63
CA MET A 327 -27.70 24.52 -1.59
C MET A 327 -28.19 24.36 -3.03
N TYR A 328 -29.10 23.40 -3.27
CA TYR A 328 -29.75 23.22 -4.58
C TYR A 328 -30.58 24.44 -4.98
N LEU A 329 -31.44 24.94 -4.09
CA LEU A 329 -32.28 26.12 -4.36
C LEU A 329 -31.47 27.40 -4.60
N MET A 330 -30.25 27.47 -4.06
CA MET A 330 -29.32 28.58 -4.27
C MET A 330 -28.45 28.39 -5.52
N HIS A 331 -28.67 27.34 -6.32
CA HIS A 331 -27.88 27.00 -7.51
C HIS A 331 -26.39 26.84 -7.23
N ALA A 332 -26.02 26.26 -6.09
CA ALA A 332 -24.65 25.82 -5.92
C ALA A 332 -24.34 24.65 -6.89
N HIS A 333 -23.07 24.52 -7.30
CA HIS A 333 -22.56 23.43 -8.14
C HIS A 333 -21.16 23.04 -7.67
N ILE A 334 -21.07 22.58 -6.42
CA ILE A 334 -19.78 22.20 -5.81
C ILE A 334 -19.71 20.68 -5.73
N ALA A 335 -18.78 20.08 -6.47
CA ALA A 335 -18.47 18.67 -6.35
C ALA A 335 -17.48 18.38 -5.23
N LYS A 336 -17.33 17.09 -4.92
CA LYS A 336 -16.31 16.57 -4.03
C LYS A 336 -15.63 15.40 -4.71
N SER A 337 -14.37 15.13 -4.38
CA SER A 337 -13.68 13.91 -4.82
C SER A 337 -13.94 12.75 -3.84
N PHE A 338 -13.99 13.05 -2.55
CA PHE A 338 -14.06 12.07 -1.48
C PHE A 338 -15.11 12.40 -0.42
N SER A 339 -14.98 13.52 0.30
CA SER A 339 -15.78 13.73 1.52
C SER A 339 -16.17 15.19 1.81
N ALA A 340 -16.05 16.09 0.84
CA ALA A 340 -16.50 17.50 0.95
C ALA A 340 -15.83 18.29 2.07
N GLY A 341 -14.57 17.98 2.37
CA GLY A 341 -13.74 18.79 3.27
C GLY A 341 -13.33 20.12 2.64
N PHE A 342 -12.59 20.93 3.40
CA PHE A 342 -12.05 22.20 2.93
C PHE A 342 -11.16 22.04 1.69
N ILE A 343 -10.46 20.91 1.58
CA ILE A 343 -9.66 20.57 0.39
C ILE A 343 -10.56 20.47 -0.85
N ASP A 344 -11.65 19.69 -0.78
CA ASP A 344 -12.62 19.58 -1.88
C ASP A 344 -13.27 20.93 -2.19
N TYR A 345 -13.61 21.71 -1.16
CA TYR A 345 -14.23 23.04 -1.31
C TYR A 345 -13.31 24.01 -2.05
N LEU A 346 -12.02 23.99 -1.73
CA LEU A 346 -11.01 24.78 -2.42
C LEU A 346 -10.85 24.29 -3.88
N SER A 347 -10.68 22.97 -4.06
CA SER A 347 -10.37 22.35 -5.35
C SER A 347 -11.51 22.40 -6.36
N PHE A 348 -12.76 22.23 -5.93
CA PHE A 348 -13.92 22.07 -6.82
C PHE A 348 -14.97 23.19 -6.66
N GLY A 349 -14.86 24.00 -5.60
CA GLY A 349 -15.67 25.20 -5.43
C GLY A 349 -14.93 26.46 -5.86
N ILE A 350 -13.88 26.83 -5.12
CA ILE A 350 -13.19 28.11 -5.27
C ILE A 350 -12.36 28.17 -6.55
N LEU A 351 -11.48 27.20 -6.77
CA LEU A 351 -10.51 27.23 -7.88
C LEU A 351 -11.18 27.26 -9.27
N PRO A 352 -12.20 26.43 -9.56
CA PRO A 352 -12.91 26.49 -10.84
C PRO A 352 -13.69 27.80 -11.00
N SER A 353 -14.19 28.39 -9.91
CA SER A 353 -14.88 29.69 -9.99
C SER A 353 -14.00 30.79 -10.58
N PHE A 354 -12.71 30.80 -10.23
CA PHE A 354 -11.74 31.74 -10.83
C PHE A 354 -11.48 31.50 -12.31
N ASN A 355 -11.82 30.32 -12.84
CA ASN A 355 -11.73 29.96 -14.26
C ASN A 355 -13.09 30.11 -14.98
N GLY A 356 -14.03 30.85 -14.39
CA GLY A 356 -15.34 31.17 -14.98
C GLY A 356 -16.42 30.11 -14.81
N TYR A 357 -16.17 29.04 -14.04
CA TYR A 357 -17.19 28.03 -13.75
C TYR A 357 -18.19 28.54 -12.70
N GLN A 358 -19.47 28.27 -12.89
CA GLN A 358 -20.58 28.72 -12.04
C GLN A 358 -20.77 27.81 -10.82
N THR A 359 -19.72 27.61 -10.03
CA THR A 359 -19.77 26.75 -8.82
C THR A 359 -20.63 27.35 -7.71
N ASN A 360 -20.79 28.68 -7.70
CA ASN A 360 -21.50 29.46 -6.68
C ASN A 360 -21.08 29.08 -5.24
N PHE A 361 -19.76 28.90 -5.05
CA PHE A 361 -19.17 28.36 -3.82
C PHE A 361 -19.53 29.15 -2.55
N LEU A 362 -19.75 30.46 -2.67
CA LEU A 362 -20.14 31.34 -1.56
C LEU A 362 -21.42 30.88 -0.85
N ASN A 363 -22.32 30.19 -1.55
CA ASN A 363 -23.56 29.67 -0.98
C ASN A 363 -23.30 28.69 0.18
N ALA A 364 -22.19 27.94 0.13
CA ALA A 364 -21.80 27.07 1.24
C ALA A 364 -21.51 27.85 2.53
N ILE A 365 -20.98 29.07 2.43
CA ILE A 365 -20.73 29.97 3.57
C ILE A 365 -22.04 30.61 4.03
N ILE A 366 -22.84 31.11 3.08
CA ILE A 366 -24.13 31.78 3.35
C ILE A 366 -25.07 30.85 4.12
N ILE A 367 -25.11 29.56 3.77
CA ILE A 367 -25.93 28.54 4.45
C ILE A 367 -25.19 27.99 5.68
N GLY A 368 -23.88 27.77 5.58
CA GLY A 368 -23.07 27.19 6.65
C GLY A 368 -23.03 28.00 7.93
N LEU A 369 -22.93 29.34 7.86
CA LEU A 369 -22.86 30.21 9.04
C LEU A 369 -24.15 30.17 9.89
N PRO A 370 -25.36 30.37 9.33
CA PRO A 370 -26.61 30.13 10.06
C PRO A 370 -26.69 28.71 10.63
N MET A 371 -26.26 27.71 9.85
CA MET A 371 -26.31 26.32 10.30
C MET A 371 -25.38 26.06 11.49
N ALA A 372 -24.18 26.64 11.53
CA ALA A 372 -23.30 26.61 12.69
C ALA A 372 -23.94 27.19 13.95
N LEU A 373 -24.65 28.32 13.83
CA LEU A 373 -25.37 28.92 14.96
C LEU A 373 -26.48 27.98 15.46
N ILE A 374 -27.30 27.45 14.55
CA ILE A 374 -28.39 26.52 14.89
C ILE A 374 -27.82 25.28 15.59
N TYR A 375 -26.75 24.69 15.06
CA TYR A 375 -26.09 23.53 15.67
C TYR A 375 -25.52 23.86 17.05
N TYR A 376 -24.80 24.98 17.18
CA TYR A 376 -24.20 25.38 18.45
C TYR A 376 -25.26 25.53 19.55
N PHE A 377 -26.33 26.28 19.30
CA PHE A 377 -27.38 26.50 20.30
C PHE A 377 -28.21 25.23 20.56
N THR A 378 -28.55 24.45 19.54
CA THR A 378 -29.31 23.21 19.69
C THR A 378 -28.54 22.18 20.52
N PHE A 379 -27.26 21.96 20.21
CA PHE A 379 -26.42 21.04 20.98
C PHE A 379 -26.30 21.49 22.43
N ARG A 380 -26.02 22.77 22.70
CA ARG A 380 -25.96 23.27 24.08
C ARG A 380 -27.28 23.13 24.83
N PHE A 381 -28.39 23.44 24.18
CA PHE A 381 -29.73 23.31 24.77
C PHE A 381 -30.02 21.86 25.15
N VAL A 382 -29.87 20.92 24.22
CA VAL A 382 -30.15 19.50 24.46
C VAL A 382 -29.20 18.92 25.51
N ILE A 383 -27.90 19.22 25.43
CA ILE A 383 -26.91 18.74 26.41
C ILE A 383 -27.25 19.21 27.83
N ARG A 384 -27.67 20.47 28.00
CA ARG A 384 -28.06 21.01 29.31
C ARG A 384 -29.39 20.48 29.79
N ARG A 385 -30.40 20.45 28.92
CA ARG A 385 -31.79 20.14 29.28
C ARG A 385 -32.00 18.67 29.61
N PHE A 386 -31.23 17.78 28.98
CA PHE A 386 -31.33 16.33 29.13
C PHE A 386 -30.09 15.69 29.76
N ASP A 387 -29.15 16.50 30.25
CA ASP A 387 -27.87 16.07 30.84
C ASP A 387 -27.13 14.99 30.01
N VAL A 388 -27.04 15.23 28.70
CA VAL A 388 -26.38 14.30 27.76
C VAL A 388 -24.91 14.14 28.13
N LYS A 389 -24.43 12.90 28.21
CA LYS A 389 -23.06 12.54 28.61
C LYS A 389 -22.04 12.65 27.46
N THR A 390 -21.98 13.81 26.81
CA THR A 390 -20.99 14.09 25.74
C THR A 390 -19.55 14.05 26.28
N PRO A 391 -18.51 13.98 25.41
CA PRO A 391 -17.12 13.92 25.87
C PRO A 391 -16.78 15.04 26.87
N GLY A 392 -16.31 14.63 28.06
CA GLY A 392 -16.00 15.54 29.16
C GLY A 392 -17.12 15.76 30.19
N ARG A 393 -18.31 15.16 30.00
CA ARG A 393 -19.46 15.21 30.94
C ARG A 393 -19.69 13.92 31.76
N THR A 394 -18.87 12.89 31.57
CA THR A 394 -18.87 11.70 32.44
C THR A 394 -17.91 11.89 33.60
N GLU A 395 -18.28 11.36 34.77
CA GLU A 395 -17.33 11.19 35.86
C GLU A 395 -16.30 10.15 35.43
N VAL A 396 -15.01 10.47 35.56
CA VAL A 396 -13.97 9.44 35.48
C VAL A 396 -14.04 8.71 36.82
N THR A 397 -14.87 7.67 36.93
CA THR A 397 -14.87 6.78 38.09
C THR A 397 -13.53 6.06 38.12
N ALA A 398 -12.68 6.50 39.04
CA ALA A 398 -11.36 5.96 39.30
C ALA A 398 -11.44 4.64 40.09
N SER A 399 -12.19 3.65 39.60
CA SER A 399 -12.41 2.37 40.31
C SER A 399 -12.12 1.10 39.49
N ALA A 400 -11.53 1.22 38.30
CA ALA A 400 -11.06 0.07 37.52
C ALA A 400 -9.55 -0.22 37.69
N ASN A 401 -8.95 0.13 38.84
CA ASN A 401 -7.49 0.04 39.02
C ASN A 401 -6.98 -1.24 39.72
N ASP A 402 -7.84 -2.17 40.13
CA ASP A 402 -7.39 -3.36 40.87
C ASP A 402 -7.59 -4.73 40.24
N LYS A 403 -8.40 -4.87 39.19
CA LYS A 403 -8.60 -6.16 38.49
C LYS A 403 -7.57 -6.38 37.39
N THR A 404 -7.06 -7.61 37.27
CA THR A 404 -6.20 -8.06 36.16
C THR A 404 -7.01 -8.22 34.87
N ASP A 405 -6.37 -8.13 33.70
CA ASP A 405 -7.08 -8.25 32.42
C ASP A 405 -7.77 -9.63 32.25
N THR A 406 -7.28 -10.67 32.92
CA THR A 406 -7.92 -11.99 32.95
C THR A 406 -9.22 -11.98 33.76
N GLU A 407 -9.25 -11.26 34.88
CA GLU A 407 -10.47 -11.03 35.67
C GLU A 407 -11.45 -10.14 34.91
N ILE A 408 -10.95 -9.10 34.22
CA ILE A 408 -11.77 -8.25 33.35
C ILE A 408 -12.35 -9.05 32.18
N ALA A 409 -11.56 -9.92 31.53
CA ALA A 409 -12.03 -10.79 30.46
C ALA A 409 -13.06 -11.80 30.96
N THR A 410 -12.85 -12.38 32.15
CA THR A 410 -13.78 -13.33 32.78
C THR A 410 -15.09 -12.63 33.15
N ASP A 411 -15.01 -11.42 33.71
CA ASP A 411 -16.18 -10.59 34.02
C ASP A 411 -16.91 -10.19 32.73
N ILE A 412 -16.20 -9.79 31.66
CA ILE A 412 -16.80 -9.49 30.35
C ILE A 412 -17.51 -10.72 29.77
N ILE A 413 -16.89 -11.90 29.80
CA ILE A 413 -17.49 -13.15 29.32
C ILE A 413 -18.73 -13.52 30.15
N GLY A 414 -18.67 -13.36 31.46
CA GLY A 414 -19.82 -13.55 32.35
C GLY A 414 -20.97 -12.59 32.01
N LEU A 415 -20.65 -11.31 31.77
CA LEU A 415 -21.61 -10.28 31.39
C LEU A 415 -22.13 -10.45 29.96
N LEU A 416 -21.48 -11.22 29.10
CA LEU A 416 -21.98 -11.60 27.78
C LEU A 416 -22.89 -12.84 27.82
N GLY A 417 -23.19 -13.39 28.98
CA GLY A 417 -24.03 -14.60 29.13
C GLY A 417 -23.23 -15.92 29.11
N GLY A 418 -21.90 -15.85 29.29
CA GLY A 418 -20.98 -16.98 29.27
C GLY A 418 -20.34 -17.23 27.91
N ALA A 419 -19.24 -18.00 27.88
CA ALA A 419 -18.47 -18.27 26.67
C ALA A 419 -19.31 -18.97 25.58
N GLN A 420 -20.22 -19.85 26.00
CA GLN A 420 -21.18 -20.54 25.15
C GLN A 420 -22.17 -19.62 24.46
N ASN A 421 -22.36 -18.38 24.95
CA ASN A 421 -23.22 -17.41 24.33
C ASN A 421 -22.50 -16.58 23.27
N ILE A 422 -21.19 -16.71 23.07
CA ILE A 422 -20.39 -15.92 22.12
C ILE A 422 -20.18 -16.74 20.85
N SER A 423 -20.72 -16.30 19.71
CA SER A 423 -20.61 -17.00 18.42
C SER A 423 -19.42 -16.52 17.58
N SER A 424 -19.09 -15.22 17.61
CA SER A 424 -17.92 -14.69 16.92
C SER A 424 -17.34 -13.46 17.61
N VAL A 425 -16.02 -13.28 17.49
CA VAL A 425 -15.29 -12.13 18.04
C VAL A 425 -14.42 -11.52 16.94
N GLY A 426 -14.60 -10.23 16.67
CA GLY A 426 -13.78 -9.44 15.77
C GLY A 426 -13.36 -8.12 16.40
N SER A 427 -12.24 -7.55 15.97
CA SER A 427 -11.80 -6.23 16.43
C SER A 427 -11.40 -5.33 15.25
N CYS A 428 -11.58 -4.03 15.43
CA CYS A 428 -10.95 -2.98 14.65
C CYS A 428 -10.16 -2.08 15.62
N ILE A 429 -9.26 -1.25 15.09
CA ILE A 429 -8.30 -0.41 15.83
C ILE A 429 -8.90 0.31 17.06
N THR A 430 -10.20 0.63 17.06
CA THR A 430 -10.90 1.31 18.16
C THR A 430 -12.18 0.61 18.68
N ARG A 431 -12.54 -0.58 18.19
CA ARG A 431 -13.83 -1.25 18.52
C ARG A 431 -13.73 -2.78 18.55
N LEU A 432 -14.43 -3.39 19.48
CA LEU A 432 -14.73 -4.83 19.53
C LEU A 432 -16.12 -5.05 18.93
N ARG A 433 -16.24 -6.07 18.08
CA ARG A 433 -17.47 -6.55 17.46
C ARG A 433 -17.66 -8.00 17.90
N LEU A 434 -18.82 -8.30 18.44
CA LEU A 434 -19.17 -9.60 18.99
C LEU A 434 -20.48 -10.03 18.35
N GLU A 435 -20.65 -11.33 18.11
CA GLU A 435 -21.97 -11.93 17.94
C GLU A 435 -22.23 -12.86 19.11
N VAL A 436 -23.48 -12.88 19.57
CA VAL A 436 -23.97 -13.72 20.66
C VAL A 436 -25.17 -14.54 20.21
N ALA A 437 -25.34 -15.72 20.82
CA ALA A 437 -26.46 -16.61 20.51
C ALA A 437 -27.80 -16.13 21.12
N LYS A 438 -27.74 -15.43 22.26
CA LYS A 438 -28.89 -14.84 22.96
C LYS A 438 -28.54 -13.45 23.48
N SER A 439 -29.10 -12.40 22.86
CA SER A 439 -28.86 -11.01 23.28
C SER A 439 -29.45 -10.67 24.65
N GLU A 440 -30.51 -11.34 25.07
CA GLU A 440 -31.15 -11.15 26.39
C GLU A 440 -30.24 -11.54 27.57
N ALA A 441 -29.28 -12.43 27.34
CA ALA A 441 -28.34 -12.90 28.36
C ALA A 441 -27.18 -11.92 28.62
N VAL A 442 -27.12 -10.80 27.89
CA VAL A 442 -26.02 -9.85 27.95
C VAL A 442 -26.36 -8.69 28.90
N ASN A 443 -25.54 -8.52 29.93
CA ASN A 443 -25.65 -7.44 30.90
C ASN A 443 -24.88 -6.19 30.44
N LYS A 444 -25.60 -5.30 29.76
CA LYS A 444 -25.08 -4.02 29.22
C LYS A 444 -24.54 -3.07 30.30
N ASP A 445 -25.21 -2.97 31.44
CA ASP A 445 -24.82 -2.02 32.49
C ASP A 445 -23.53 -2.45 33.19
N GLY A 446 -23.34 -3.76 33.37
CA GLY A 446 -22.08 -4.32 33.87
C GLY A 446 -20.91 -4.10 32.90
N LEU A 447 -21.14 -4.22 31.59
CA LEU A 447 -20.09 -3.94 30.59
C LEU A 447 -19.67 -2.46 30.61
N ASN A 448 -20.63 -1.54 30.75
CA ASN A 448 -20.34 -0.11 30.91
C ASN A 448 -19.58 0.18 32.21
N ALA A 449 -19.92 -0.51 33.30
CA ALA A 449 -19.23 -0.39 34.60
C ALA A 449 -17.77 -0.89 34.55
N LEU A 450 -17.47 -1.87 33.69
CA LEU A 450 -16.10 -2.32 33.41
C LEU A 450 -15.32 -1.38 32.48
N GLY A 451 -15.94 -0.28 32.03
CA GLY A 451 -15.29 0.74 31.20
C GLY A 451 -15.38 0.49 29.69
N ALA A 452 -16.21 -0.46 29.26
CA ALA A 452 -16.62 -0.53 27.85
C ALA A 452 -17.44 0.72 27.51
N ARG A 453 -17.08 1.40 26.41
CA ARG A 453 -17.79 2.61 25.98
C ARG A 453 -18.63 2.30 24.74
N GLY A 454 -19.91 2.67 24.79
CA GLY A 454 -20.81 2.56 23.64
C GLY A 454 -21.14 1.11 23.26
N VAL A 455 -21.53 0.29 24.24
CA VAL A 455 -22.04 -1.08 24.00
C VAL A 455 -23.43 -0.99 23.37
N VAL A 456 -23.59 -1.51 22.16
CA VAL A 456 -24.81 -1.45 21.34
C VAL A 456 -25.12 -2.82 20.77
N PHE A 457 -26.40 -3.21 20.80
CA PHE A 457 -26.88 -4.40 20.10
C PHE A 457 -27.20 -4.08 18.65
N VAL A 458 -26.77 -4.94 17.73
CA VAL A 458 -26.93 -4.81 16.27
C VAL A 458 -27.64 -6.05 15.75
N GLY A 459 -28.95 -5.93 15.49
CA GLY A 459 -29.81 -7.08 15.19
C GLY A 459 -30.06 -7.96 16.42
N ASP A 460 -30.60 -9.15 16.20
CA ASP A 460 -30.99 -10.06 17.29
C ASP A 460 -29.79 -10.64 18.05
N ASN A 461 -28.60 -10.64 17.42
CA ASN A 461 -27.42 -11.37 17.89
C ASN A 461 -26.12 -10.55 17.90
N GLY A 462 -26.04 -9.36 17.31
CA GLY A 462 -24.79 -8.59 17.24
C GLY A 462 -24.59 -7.68 18.46
N ILE A 463 -23.35 -7.51 18.92
CA ILE A 463 -22.95 -6.54 19.95
C ILE A 463 -21.70 -5.78 19.45
N GLN A 464 -21.68 -4.46 19.60
CA GLN A 464 -20.52 -3.62 19.29
C GLN A 464 -20.18 -2.71 20.46
N GLY A 465 -18.89 -2.51 20.75
CA GLY A 465 -18.44 -1.56 21.79
C GLY A 465 -16.98 -1.17 21.62
N ALA A 466 -16.57 -0.01 22.16
CA ALA A 466 -15.16 0.36 22.25
C ALA A 466 -14.50 -0.38 23.42
N VAL A 467 -13.43 -1.14 23.13
CA VAL A 467 -12.65 -1.83 24.17
C VAL A 467 -11.47 -0.98 24.65
N LEU A 468 -11.17 -1.25 25.92
CA LEU A 468 -10.34 -0.60 26.91
C LEU A 468 -8.85 -0.41 26.58
N LYS A 469 -8.28 0.43 27.44
CA LYS A 469 -6.88 0.85 27.66
C LYS A 469 -5.83 -0.12 27.09
N LYS A 470 -4.88 0.44 26.32
CA LYS A 470 -3.66 -0.29 25.91
C LYS A 470 -2.95 -0.84 27.16
N VAL A 471 -2.69 -2.14 27.16
CA VAL A 471 -1.87 -2.81 28.17
C VAL A 471 -0.53 -2.11 28.27
N SER A 472 -0.13 -1.78 29.50
CA SER A 472 1.09 -1.06 29.81
C SER A 472 2.12 -1.99 30.47
N ILE A 473 3.37 -1.54 30.51
CA ILE A 473 4.44 -2.28 31.18
C ILE A 473 4.17 -2.48 32.69
N ILE A 474 3.33 -1.63 33.28
CA ILE A 474 2.91 -1.72 34.69
C ILE A 474 2.00 -2.92 34.89
N ASP A 475 1.12 -3.18 33.93
CA ASP A 475 0.16 -4.28 33.98
C ASP A 475 0.89 -5.63 33.84
N VAL A 476 1.89 -5.69 32.95
CA VAL A 476 2.80 -6.84 32.83
C VAL A 476 3.56 -7.10 34.13
N ALA A 477 4.06 -6.05 34.79
CA ALA A 477 4.80 -6.17 36.04
C ALA A 477 3.92 -6.69 37.18
N LYS A 478 2.71 -6.13 37.32
CA LYS A 478 1.72 -6.57 38.31
C LYS A 478 1.35 -8.04 38.10
N HIS A 479 1.11 -8.45 36.85
CA HIS A 479 0.71 -9.83 36.53
C HIS A 479 1.85 -10.84 36.69
N ALA A 480 3.08 -10.48 36.30
CA ALA A 480 4.25 -11.35 36.47
C ALA A 480 4.77 -11.40 37.92
N GLY A 481 4.23 -10.58 38.83
CA GLY A 481 4.65 -10.51 40.23
C GLY A 481 6.07 -9.94 40.40
N VAL A 482 6.48 -9.04 39.51
CA VAL A 482 7.81 -8.42 39.52
C VAL A 482 7.71 -6.89 39.42
N SER A 483 8.82 -6.18 39.62
CA SER A 483 8.83 -4.73 39.42
C SER A 483 8.78 -4.35 37.93
N VAL A 484 8.31 -3.14 37.64
CA VAL A 484 8.37 -2.55 36.28
C VAL A 484 9.81 -2.51 35.74
N SER A 485 10.79 -2.30 36.64
CA SER A 485 12.20 -2.38 36.28
C SER A 485 12.62 -3.78 35.86
N THR A 486 12.15 -4.84 36.52
CA THR A 486 12.41 -6.24 36.12
C THR A 486 11.77 -6.55 34.77
N VAL A 487 10.52 -6.16 34.51
CA VAL A 487 9.89 -6.34 33.18
C VAL A 487 10.67 -5.61 32.09
N SER A 488 11.10 -4.37 32.36
CA SER A 488 11.92 -3.58 31.44
C SER A 488 13.26 -4.26 31.14
N LEU A 489 13.89 -4.89 32.14
CA LEU A 489 15.15 -5.62 31.98
C LEU A 489 14.97 -6.93 31.20
N VAL A 490 13.88 -7.68 31.45
CA VAL A 490 13.51 -8.86 30.66
C VAL A 490 13.30 -8.49 29.20
N LEU A 491 12.48 -7.45 28.93
CA LEU A 491 12.19 -6.96 27.57
C LEU A 491 13.44 -6.47 26.83
N ARG A 492 14.45 -5.98 27.56
CA ARG A 492 15.73 -5.49 27.01
C ARG A 492 16.82 -6.55 26.98
N GLN A 493 16.56 -7.75 27.48
CA GLN A 493 17.55 -8.82 27.68
C GLN A 493 18.85 -8.33 28.36
N LYS A 494 18.72 -7.48 29.38
CA LYS A 494 19.86 -6.91 30.13
C LYS A 494 19.75 -7.23 31.61
N GLY A 495 20.87 -7.60 32.23
CA GLY A 495 20.97 -7.91 33.67
C GLY A 495 20.93 -9.41 33.97
N LYS A 496 21.28 -9.78 35.22
CA LYS A 496 21.21 -11.18 35.71
C LYS A 496 19.79 -11.46 36.23
N ILE A 497 18.89 -11.88 35.34
CA ILE A 497 17.53 -12.30 35.68
C ILE A 497 17.42 -13.81 35.51
N SER A 498 16.80 -14.49 36.48
CA SER A 498 16.62 -15.94 36.40
C SER A 498 15.69 -16.34 35.25
N GLU A 499 15.94 -17.49 34.61
CA GLU A 499 15.09 -18.02 33.54
C GLU A 499 13.62 -18.14 33.99
N ALA A 500 13.40 -18.58 35.24
CA ALA A 500 12.07 -18.67 35.83
C ALA A 500 11.34 -17.31 35.91
N THR A 501 12.07 -16.20 36.12
CA THR A 501 11.48 -14.85 36.13
C THR A 501 11.23 -14.35 34.70
N THR A 502 12.13 -14.65 33.78
CA THR A 502 12.01 -14.32 32.35
C THR A 502 10.78 -14.99 31.73
N GLU A 503 10.58 -16.29 31.98
CA GLU A 503 9.39 -17.02 31.54
C GLU A 503 8.10 -16.46 32.12
N LYS A 504 8.07 -16.12 33.41
CA LYS A 504 6.90 -15.49 34.05
C LYS A 504 6.51 -14.17 33.38
N VAL A 505 7.49 -13.33 33.06
CA VAL A 505 7.26 -12.05 32.38
C VAL A 505 6.80 -12.27 30.94
N HIS A 506 7.39 -13.22 30.20
CA HIS A 506 6.94 -13.53 28.84
C HIS A 506 5.54 -14.14 28.80
N ALA A 507 5.20 -15.01 29.76
CA ALA A 507 3.85 -15.53 29.93
C ALA A 507 2.85 -14.40 30.17
N ALA A 508 3.18 -13.44 31.05
CA ALA A 508 2.36 -12.25 31.28
C ALA A 508 2.21 -11.37 30.03
N ILE A 509 3.27 -11.17 29.25
CA ILE A 509 3.23 -10.39 28.00
C ILE A 509 2.29 -11.05 26.97
N ASN A 510 2.43 -12.35 26.77
CA ASN A 510 1.62 -13.10 25.81
C ASN A 510 0.15 -13.15 26.23
N LEU A 511 -0.12 -13.33 27.52
CA LEU A 511 -1.48 -13.36 28.06
C LEU A 511 -2.18 -12.01 27.93
N LEU A 512 -1.47 -10.91 28.24
CA LEU A 512 -2.04 -9.56 28.22
C LEU A 512 -1.98 -8.91 26.83
N GLY A 513 -1.27 -9.49 25.86
CA GLY A 513 -1.09 -8.89 24.53
C GLY A 513 -0.29 -7.57 24.56
N TYR A 514 0.64 -7.43 25.50
CA TYR A 514 1.48 -6.24 25.62
C TYR A 514 2.46 -6.13 24.45
N VAL A 515 2.35 -5.05 23.66
CA VAL A 515 3.35 -4.72 22.63
C VAL A 515 4.28 -3.65 23.17
N HIS A 516 5.56 -4.01 23.35
CA HIS A 516 6.58 -3.09 23.83
C HIS A 516 6.78 -1.93 22.85
N ASN A 517 6.61 -0.69 23.33
CA ASN A 517 6.84 0.50 22.52
C ASN A 517 8.34 0.79 22.42
N VAL A 518 8.94 0.24 21.37
CA VAL A 518 10.39 0.32 21.09
C VAL A 518 10.84 1.77 20.88
N ALA A 519 10.05 2.61 20.21
CA ALA A 519 10.38 4.03 19.98
C ALA A 519 10.50 4.83 21.30
N ALA A 520 9.56 4.64 22.23
CA ALA A 520 9.62 5.27 23.55
C ALA A 520 10.71 4.65 24.47
N ALA A 521 11.07 3.39 24.26
CA ALA A 521 12.17 2.74 24.97
C ALA A 521 13.54 3.28 24.48
N ASN A 522 13.69 3.44 23.17
CA ASN A 522 14.87 4.01 22.50
C ASN A 522 15.12 5.47 22.91
N LEU A 523 14.07 6.29 22.92
CA LEU A 523 14.16 7.69 23.37
C LEU A 523 14.64 7.83 24.82
N ARG A 524 14.19 6.94 25.71
CA ARG A 524 14.61 6.92 27.14
C ARG A 524 16.00 6.34 27.36
N ALA A 525 16.43 5.41 26.52
CA ALA A 525 17.74 4.79 26.60
C ALA A 525 18.83 5.59 25.86
N ASN A 526 18.45 6.63 25.10
CA ASN A 526 19.32 7.34 24.15
C ASN A 526 20.03 6.37 23.19
N THR A 527 19.34 5.29 22.81
CA THR A 527 19.85 4.26 21.90
C THR A 527 18.90 4.16 20.72
N SER A 528 19.44 3.94 19.52
CA SER A 528 18.64 3.69 18.33
C SER A 528 18.81 2.25 17.86
N ASN A 529 17.70 1.65 17.42
CA ASN A 529 17.70 0.35 16.75
C ASN A 529 17.48 0.51 15.23
N LEU A 530 17.69 1.70 14.67
CA LEU A 530 17.55 1.96 13.24
C LEU A 530 18.92 2.02 12.56
N ILE A 531 19.10 1.27 11.49
CA ILE A 531 20.27 1.33 10.61
C ILE A 531 19.84 1.90 9.26
N GLY A 532 20.50 2.96 8.83
CA GLY A 532 20.30 3.54 7.51
C GLY A 532 20.97 2.65 6.48
N LEU A 533 20.26 2.28 5.41
CA LEU A 533 20.82 1.53 4.29
C LEU A 533 20.66 2.37 3.04
N ILE A 534 21.77 2.71 2.39
CA ILE A 534 21.76 3.47 1.14
C ILE A 534 22.07 2.51 -0.01
N LEU A 535 21.14 2.44 -0.96
CA LEU A 535 21.25 1.65 -2.19
C LEU A 535 20.96 2.55 -3.38
N ARG A 536 21.69 2.34 -4.48
CA ARG A 536 21.69 3.25 -5.63
C ARG A 536 20.88 2.71 -6.80
N ASP A 537 21.08 1.44 -7.12
CA ASP A 537 20.42 0.76 -8.22
C ASP A 537 19.65 -0.46 -7.73
N PHE A 538 18.32 -0.43 -7.86
CA PHE A 538 17.43 -1.55 -7.56
C PHE A 538 17.35 -2.58 -8.70
N SER A 539 18.05 -2.35 -9.80
CA SER A 539 18.15 -3.30 -10.93
C SER A 539 19.32 -4.26 -10.76
N ASP A 540 20.32 -3.89 -9.94
CA ASP A 540 21.50 -4.71 -9.70
C ASP A 540 21.21 -5.90 -8.78
N SER A 541 21.28 -7.11 -9.34
CA SER A 541 21.05 -8.38 -8.65
C SER A 541 21.96 -8.57 -7.43
N PHE A 542 23.23 -8.14 -7.52
CA PHE A 542 24.16 -8.21 -6.40
C PHE A 542 23.67 -7.35 -5.23
N SER A 543 23.38 -6.07 -5.48
CA SER A 543 22.94 -5.12 -4.46
C SER A 543 21.64 -5.55 -3.77
N ILE A 544 20.68 -6.10 -4.52
CA ILE A 544 19.41 -6.60 -3.96
C ILE A 544 19.65 -7.79 -3.02
N LYS A 545 20.47 -8.77 -3.43
CA LYS A 545 20.77 -9.95 -2.59
C LYS A 545 21.53 -9.55 -1.33
N VAL A 546 22.49 -8.64 -1.45
CA VAL A 546 23.22 -8.09 -0.30
C VAL A 546 22.26 -7.35 0.63
N MET A 547 21.39 -6.48 0.11
CA MET A 547 20.36 -5.76 0.88
C MET A 547 19.48 -6.74 1.65
N ALA A 548 18.92 -7.75 0.98
CA ALA A 548 18.07 -8.76 1.62
C ALA A 548 18.80 -9.46 2.77
N SER A 549 20.07 -9.82 2.58
CA SER A 549 20.88 -10.44 3.62
C SER A 549 21.23 -9.48 4.77
N ILE A 550 21.47 -8.20 4.50
CA ILE A 550 21.68 -7.17 5.53
C ILE A 550 20.43 -7.04 6.40
N VAL A 551 19.26 -6.89 5.77
CA VAL A 551 17.97 -6.74 6.47
C VAL A 551 17.74 -7.93 7.39
N LEU A 552 17.84 -9.15 6.87
CA LEU A 552 17.64 -10.38 7.65
C LEU A 552 18.62 -10.49 8.84
N GLU A 553 19.87 -10.09 8.67
CA GLU A 553 20.87 -10.21 9.74
C GLU A 553 20.73 -9.12 10.81
N LEU A 554 20.32 -7.91 10.42
CA LEU A 554 20.01 -6.82 11.36
C LEU A 554 18.74 -7.10 12.16
N GLU A 555 17.70 -7.65 11.52
CA GLU A 555 16.44 -8.02 12.17
C GLU A 555 16.65 -9.07 13.28
N LYS A 556 17.51 -10.08 13.05
CA LYS A 556 17.89 -11.06 14.08
C LYS A 556 18.50 -10.41 15.33
N GLN A 557 19.11 -9.24 15.18
CA GLN A 557 19.71 -8.48 16.27
C GLN A 557 18.78 -7.38 16.82
N GLY A 558 17.52 -7.35 16.41
CA GLY A 558 16.51 -6.39 16.86
C GLY A 558 16.62 -5.00 16.23
N PHE A 559 17.40 -4.87 15.15
CA PHE A 559 17.52 -3.64 14.39
C PHE A 559 16.56 -3.63 13.19
N MET A 560 16.07 -2.44 12.85
CA MET A 560 15.26 -2.18 11.67
C MET A 560 16.07 -1.38 10.65
N VAL A 561 15.81 -1.61 9.37
CA VAL A 561 16.47 -0.91 8.28
C VAL A 561 15.63 0.27 7.81
N PHE A 562 16.25 1.44 7.72
CA PHE A 562 15.68 2.64 7.12
C PHE A 562 16.36 2.88 5.76
N LEU A 563 15.65 2.55 4.68
CA LEU A 563 16.20 2.50 3.33
C LEU A 563 16.20 3.90 2.67
N GLY A 564 17.29 4.24 1.99
CA GLY A 564 17.44 5.47 1.22
C GLY A 564 17.98 5.21 -0.18
N GLN A 565 17.39 5.87 -1.19
CA GLN A 565 17.82 5.80 -2.59
C GLN A 565 18.05 7.22 -3.15
N PRO A 566 19.25 7.79 -2.96
CA PRO A 566 19.55 9.11 -3.48
C PRO A 566 19.79 9.08 -4.99
N LEU A 567 19.06 9.93 -5.74
CA LEU A 567 19.16 10.06 -7.19
C LEU A 567 20.53 10.60 -7.67
N ASN A 568 21.27 11.29 -6.80
CA ASN A 568 22.61 11.80 -7.09
C ASN A 568 23.48 11.88 -5.82
N ASP A 569 24.79 12.09 -6.02
CA ASP A 569 25.85 12.02 -4.99
C ASP A 569 25.99 13.30 -4.19
N HIS A 570 25.19 14.31 -4.54
CA HIS A 570 25.30 15.66 -4.01
C HIS A 570 24.07 15.93 -3.14
N GLU A 571 23.10 16.66 -3.68
CA GLU A 571 21.96 17.16 -2.92
C GLU A 571 21.04 16.04 -2.40
N HIS A 572 20.77 15.02 -3.21
CA HIS A 572 19.87 13.93 -2.81
C HIS A 572 20.50 13.04 -1.74
N LEU A 573 21.80 12.76 -1.86
CA LEU A 573 22.54 12.03 -0.85
C LEU A 573 22.59 12.80 0.48
N GLU A 574 22.82 14.11 0.43
CA GLU A 574 22.81 14.95 1.63
C GLU A 574 21.43 14.97 2.31
N ARG A 575 20.35 15.15 1.56
CA ARG A 575 18.97 15.06 2.09
C ARG A 575 18.67 13.70 2.71
N CYS A 576 19.17 12.62 2.11
CA CYS A 576 19.02 11.27 2.63
C CYS A 576 19.73 11.11 3.99
N LEU A 577 20.99 11.55 4.10
CA LEU A 577 21.75 11.50 5.34
C LEU A 577 21.13 12.40 6.43
N LEU A 578 20.63 13.57 6.06
CA LEU A 578 19.87 14.45 6.98
C LEU A 578 18.61 13.77 7.50
N SER A 579 17.87 13.09 6.63
CA SER A 579 16.66 12.34 7.02
C SER A 579 17.00 11.20 7.98
N PHE A 580 18.09 10.48 7.73
CA PHE A 580 18.57 9.42 8.64
C PHE A 580 18.89 9.98 10.03
N LYS A 581 19.57 11.13 10.09
CA LYS A 581 19.85 11.82 11.35
C LYS A 581 18.57 12.25 12.08
N GLN A 582 17.58 12.79 11.36
CA GLN A 582 16.30 13.21 11.94
C GLN A 582 15.47 12.05 12.49
N GLN A 583 15.54 10.88 11.84
CA GLN A 583 14.90 9.65 12.31
C GLN A 583 15.69 8.92 13.41
N GLY A 584 16.84 9.48 13.82
CA GLY A 584 17.67 8.92 14.87
C GLY A 584 18.38 7.63 14.46
N VAL A 585 18.75 7.46 13.19
CA VAL A 585 19.54 6.30 12.73
C VAL A 585 20.88 6.19 13.50
N ALA A 586 21.21 4.98 13.97
CA ALA A 586 22.42 4.70 14.76
C ALA A 586 23.69 4.60 13.92
N GLY A 587 23.57 4.15 12.67
CA GLY A 587 24.70 3.93 11.74
C GLY A 587 24.20 3.73 10.31
N VAL A 588 25.11 3.88 9.35
CA VAL A 588 24.79 3.86 7.92
C VAL A 588 25.59 2.78 7.20
N ILE A 589 24.91 1.89 6.48
CA ILE A 589 25.51 0.99 5.52
C ILE A 589 25.31 1.59 4.12
N TYR A 590 26.40 1.80 3.40
CA TYR A 590 26.40 2.36 2.05
C TYR A 590 26.79 1.29 1.03
N LEU A 591 25.87 0.92 0.14
CA LEU A 591 26.15 0.04 -0.98
C LEU A 591 26.64 0.89 -2.14
N SER A 592 27.95 0.89 -2.34
CA SER A 592 28.60 1.57 -3.45
C SER A 592 28.37 0.82 -4.75
N SER A 593 27.89 1.54 -5.75
CA SER A 593 27.67 1.04 -7.11
C SER A 593 28.53 1.75 -8.16
N ASP A 594 29.38 2.71 -7.76
CA ASP A 594 30.28 3.38 -8.71
C ASP A 594 31.44 2.45 -9.10
N THR A 595 31.52 2.19 -10.39
CA THR A 595 32.52 1.29 -10.99
C THR A 595 33.67 2.03 -11.65
N ARG A 596 33.64 3.36 -11.71
CA ARG A 596 34.64 4.18 -12.41
C ARG A 596 35.51 5.00 -11.48
N THR A 597 35.02 5.35 -10.29
CA THR A 597 35.80 6.11 -9.31
C THR A 597 36.23 5.22 -8.13
N PRO A 598 37.52 5.28 -7.71
CA PRO A 598 38.01 4.51 -6.57
C PRO A 598 37.75 5.21 -5.23
N HIS A 599 36.95 6.29 -5.23
CA HIS A 599 36.69 7.14 -4.09
C HIS A 599 35.20 7.26 -3.76
N LEU A 600 34.89 7.27 -2.47
CA LEU A 600 33.55 7.50 -1.96
C LEU A 600 33.10 8.96 -2.16
N PRO A 601 31.79 9.20 -2.34
CA PRO A 601 31.24 10.56 -2.36
C PRO A 601 31.65 11.35 -1.13
N GLU A 602 31.93 12.64 -1.31
CA GLU A 602 32.41 13.51 -0.23
C GLU A 602 31.47 13.51 1.00
N LYS A 603 30.16 13.54 0.76
CA LYS A 603 29.13 13.50 1.82
C LYS A 603 29.12 12.19 2.61
N ILE A 604 29.48 11.06 1.99
CA ILE A 604 29.68 9.80 2.70
C ILE A 604 30.92 9.93 3.60
N ARG A 605 32.05 10.41 3.07
CA ARG A 605 33.32 10.51 3.82
C ARG A 605 33.24 11.44 5.04
N GLN A 606 32.44 12.52 4.94
CA GLN A 606 32.26 13.51 6.01
C GLN A 606 31.12 13.14 6.99
N ASN A 607 30.44 12.01 6.80
CA ASN A 607 29.31 11.64 7.65
C ASN A 607 29.77 11.30 9.09
N PRO A 608 29.21 11.94 10.13
CA PRO A 608 29.58 11.68 11.51
C PRO A 608 29.04 10.36 12.08
N LEU A 609 28.08 9.71 11.40
CA LEU A 609 27.52 8.44 11.86
C LEU A 609 28.47 7.27 11.59
N PRO A 610 28.49 6.23 12.46
CA PRO A 610 29.18 4.97 12.20
C PRO A 610 28.82 4.42 10.82
N MET A 611 29.84 3.99 10.07
CA MET A 611 29.68 3.67 8.66
C MET A 611 30.32 2.33 8.31
N VAL A 612 29.63 1.56 7.48
CA VAL A 612 30.15 0.39 6.78
C VAL A 612 29.83 0.54 5.29
N VAL A 613 30.82 0.31 4.45
CA VAL A 613 30.69 0.37 3.00
C VAL A 613 30.69 -1.05 2.46
N VAL A 614 29.75 -1.34 1.57
CA VAL A 614 29.81 -2.52 0.71
C VAL A 614 30.15 -2.05 -0.69
N SER A 615 31.22 -2.58 -1.28
CA SER A 615 31.66 -2.17 -2.61
C SER A 615 31.83 -3.34 -3.55
N GLN A 616 31.46 -3.10 -4.81
CA GLN A 616 31.72 -4.02 -5.92
C GLN A 616 33.07 -3.76 -6.59
N SER A 617 33.60 -2.54 -6.46
CA SER A 617 34.86 -2.07 -7.05
C SER A 617 35.94 -1.83 -5.97
N LEU A 618 37.20 -1.75 -6.40
CA LEU A 618 38.31 -1.41 -5.52
C LEU A 618 38.16 0.02 -5.02
N LEU A 619 38.15 0.20 -3.69
CA LEU A 619 38.12 1.51 -3.05
C LEU A 619 39.44 1.81 -2.34
N GLU A 620 39.94 3.02 -2.51
CA GLU A 620 41.17 3.47 -1.86
C GLU A 620 40.91 4.06 -0.46
N ASP A 621 39.70 4.57 -0.20
CA ASP A 621 39.35 5.24 1.06
C ASP A 621 39.50 4.33 2.29
N LYS A 622 40.06 4.89 3.36
CA LYS A 622 40.19 4.23 4.66
C LYS A 622 38.82 4.19 5.35
N CYS A 623 38.04 3.15 5.09
CA CYS A 623 36.73 2.93 5.70
C CYS A 623 36.51 1.45 6.03
N ASN A 624 35.54 1.18 6.91
CA ASN A 624 35.07 -0.18 7.16
C ASN A 624 34.42 -0.70 5.89
N LEU A 625 35.04 -1.70 5.26
CA LEU A 625 34.73 -2.11 3.90
C LEU A 625 34.50 -3.60 3.85
N VAL A 626 33.39 -4.00 3.23
CA VAL A 626 33.17 -5.37 2.77
C VAL A 626 33.14 -5.35 1.25
N MET A 627 34.00 -6.13 0.61
CA MET A 627 34.11 -6.15 -0.85
C MET A 627 34.31 -7.57 -1.37
N ARG A 628 33.94 -7.77 -2.63
CA ARG A 628 34.20 -9.02 -3.35
C ARG A 628 35.59 -8.99 -3.97
N ASP A 629 36.25 -10.15 -4.01
CA ASP A 629 37.49 -10.34 -4.75
C ASP A 629 37.22 -10.64 -6.23
N ASN A 630 37.12 -9.59 -7.04
CA ASN A 630 36.94 -9.72 -8.49
C ASN A 630 38.14 -10.38 -9.20
N ARG A 631 39.35 -10.17 -8.66
CA ARG A 631 40.58 -10.71 -9.24
C ARG A 631 40.65 -12.21 -9.00
N GLN A 632 40.38 -12.67 -7.78
CA GLN A 632 40.27 -14.08 -7.45
C GLN A 632 39.15 -14.74 -8.24
N ALA A 633 37.99 -14.10 -8.37
CA ALA A 633 36.86 -14.68 -9.10
C ALA A 633 37.21 -14.95 -10.56
N ALA A 634 37.82 -13.97 -11.26
CA ALA A 634 38.24 -14.15 -12.64
C ALA A 634 39.38 -15.16 -12.80
N ASN A 635 40.34 -15.19 -11.85
CA ASN A 635 41.37 -16.20 -11.84
C ASN A 635 40.77 -17.62 -11.73
N LEU A 636 39.83 -17.83 -10.80
CA LEU A 636 39.15 -19.10 -10.59
C LEU A 636 38.37 -19.57 -11.82
N ALA A 637 37.59 -18.67 -12.43
CA ALA A 637 36.83 -18.96 -13.65
C ALA A 637 37.74 -19.34 -14.83
N THR A 638 38.84 -18.62 -14.99
CA THR A 638 39.81 -18.87 -16.07
C THR A 638 40.53 -20.20 -15.88
N ARG A 639 40.97 -20.47 -14.65
CA ARG A 639 41.60 -21.75 -14.30
C ARG A 639 40.69 -22.93 -14.58
N TYR A 640 39.42 -22.81 -14.21
CA TYR A 640 38.42 -23.86 -14.47
C TYR A 640 38.29 -24.21 -15.96
N LEU A 641 38.29 -23.19 -16.83
CA LEU A 641 38.27 -23.39 -18.29
C LEU A 641 39.57 -24.05 -18.78
N ILE A 642 40.74 -23.62 -18.30
CA ILE A 642 42.04 -24.18 -18.68
C ILE A 642 42.14 -25.65 -18.25
N GLU A 643 41.71 -25.98 -17.03
CA GLU A 643 41.72 -27.33 -16.45
C GLU A 643 40.80 -28.29 -17.23
N ARG A 644 39.79 -27.77 -17.94
CA ARG A 644 38.93 -28.52 -18.89
C ARG A 644 39.49 -28.65 -20.30
N GLY A 645 40.68 -28.12 -20.56
CA GLY A 645 41.35 -28.25 -21.85
C GLY A 645 41.21 -27.03 -22.76
N HIS A 646 40.47 -26.00 -22.37
CA HIS A 646 40.41 -24.77 -23.16
C HIS A 646 41.78 -24.07 -23.16
N ARG A 647 42.22 -23.60 -24.32
CA ARG A 647 43.50 -22.89 -24.50
C ARG A 647 43.31 -21.53 -25.16
N ASN A 648 42.31 -21.41 -26.04
CA ASN A 648 41.89 -20.16 -26.66
C ASN A 648 40.65 -19.63 -25.94
N ILE A 649 40.89 -18.83 -24.91
CA ILE A 649 39.85 -18.25 -24.04
C ILE A 649 39.82 -16.75 -24.28
N ALA A 650 38.63 -16.18 -24.45
CA ALA A 650 38.45 -14.74 -24.58
C ALA A 650 37.64 -14.18 -23.40
N TYR A 651 37.79 -12.89 -23.14
CA TYR A 651 37.04 -12.15 -22.13
C TYR A 651 36.17 -11.11 -22.82
N VAL A 652 34.86 -11.07 -22.54
CA VAL A 652 33.94 -10.18 -23.26
C VAL A 652 33.11 -9.36 -22.28
N GLY A 653 32.95 -8.06 -22.59
CA GLY A 653 32.06 -7.17 -21.84
C GLY A 653 32.79 -6.20 -20.90
N GLY A 654 32.02 -5.29 -20.33
CA GLY A 654 32.51 -4.19 -19.50
C GLY A 654 33.11 -3.06 -20.32
N GLN A 655 32.83 -1.85 -19.88
CA GLN A 655 33.36 -0.62 -20.49
C GLN A 655 34.81 -0.35 -20.09
N GLU A 656 35.50 0.44 -20.91
CA GLU A 656 36.81 1.00 -20.56
C GLU A 656 36.71 1.90 -19.33
N GLY A 657 37.72 1.86 -18.47
CA GLY A 657 37.73 2.58 -17.18
C GLY A 657 36.82 1.97 -16.10
N CYS A 658 36.19 0.82 -16.33
CA CYS A 658 35.49 0.08 -15.28
C CYS A 658 36.49 -0.67 -14.38
N LEU A 659 36.58 -0.27 -13.12
CA LEU A 659 37.49 -0.85 -12.12
C LEU A 659 37.22 -2.34 -11.87
N ILE A 660 35.96 -2.78 -11.95
CA ILE A 660 35.60 -4.21 -11.84
C ILE A 660 36.21 -4.99 -13.01
N ARG A 661 36.09 -4.43 -14.21
CA ARG A 661 36.63 -5.03 -15.44
C ARG A 661 38.14 -5.16 -15.37
N GLU A 662 38.83 -4.12 -14.90
CA GLU A 662 40.28 -4.13 -14.70
C GLU A 662 40.72 -5.22 -13.73
N GLN A 663 40.07 -5.33 -12.56
CA GLN A 663 40.39 -6.38 -11.59
C GLN A 663 40.15 -7.79 -12.16
N ARG A 664 39.05 -8.00 -12.89
CA ARG A 664 38.75 -9.28 -13.52
C ARG A 664 39.76 -9.62 -14.63
N LEU A 665 40.15 -8.65 -15.46
CA LEU A 665 41.21 -8.85 -16.45
C LEU A 665 42.54 -9.23 -15.81
N LEU A 666 42.93 -8.59 -14.69
CA LEU A 666 44.14 -8.96 -13.97
C LEU A 666 44.09 -10.42 -13.49
N GLY A 667 42.93 -10.86 -12.99
CA GLY A 667 42.71 -12.26 -12.60
C GLY A 667 42.82 -13.23 -13.77
N PHE A 668 42.15 -12.90 -14.88
CA PHE A 668 42.18 -13.65 -16.14
C PHE A 668 43.60 -13.77 -16.70
N ARG A 669 44.31 -12.65 -16.88
CA ARG A 669 45.68 -12.60 -17.41
C ARG A 669 46.65 -13.36 -16.50
N SER A 670 46.51 -13.22 -15.18
CA SER A 670 47.32 -13.94 -14.20
C SER A 670 47.13 -15.46 -14.31
N ALA A 671 45.91 -15.94 -14.52
CA ALA A 671 45.64 -17.36 -14.71
C ALA A 671 46.22 -17.87 -16.04
N MET A 672 46.03 -17.12 -17.14
CA MET A 672 46.59 -17.47 -18.45
C MET A 672 48.12 -17.59 -18.38
N GLN A 673 48.79 -16.61 -17.77
CA GLN A 673 50.25 -16.60 -17.62
C GLN A 673 50.76 -17.76 -16.76
N GLN A 674 50.06 -18.10 -15.66
CA GLN A 674 50.45 -19.20 -14.78
C GLN A 674 50.48 -20.56 -15.51
N TYR A 675 49.62 -20.75 -16.51
CA TYR A 675 49.56 -21.96 -17.34
C TYR A 675 50.34 -21.83 -18.66
N GLY A 676 51.16 -20.79 -18.83
CA GLY A 676 51.97 -20.57 -20.03
C GLY A 676 51.17 -20.18 -21.27
N LEU A 677 49.94 -19.66 -21.12
CA LEU A 677 49.09 -19.22 -22.21
C LEU A 677 49.22 -17.71 -22.45
N VAL A 678 49.20 -17.31 -23.72
CA VAL A 678 49.32 -15.90 -24.11
C VAL A 678 47.94 -15.26 -24.17
N SER A 679 47.70 -14.25 -23.33
CA SER A 679 46.53 -13.38 -23.44
C SER A 679 46.76 -12.32 -24.52
N ARG A 680 45.92 -12.27 -25.55
CA ARG A 680 45.97 -11.23 -26.60
C ARG A 680 44.94 -10.15 -26.31
N GLU A 681 45.29 -8.88 -26.49
CA GLU A 681 44.35 -7.75 -26.31
C GLU A 681 43.12 -7.88 -27.22
N GLU A 682 43.30 -8.40 -28.44
CA GLU A 682 42.20 -8.67 -29.37
C GLU A 682 41.17 -9.70 -28.85
N SER A 683 41.56 -10.52 -27.87
CA SER A 683 40.68 -11.50 -27.22
C SER A 683 40.01 -10.95 -25.97
N THR A 684 40.15 -9.64 -25.68
CA THR A 684 39.56 -8.99 -24.52
C THR A 684 38.78 -7.70 -24.88
N PRO A 685 37.85 -7.72 -25.87
CA PRO A 685 37.16 -6.50 -26.30
C PRO A 685 36.30 -5.87 -25.19
N SER A 686 36.33 -4.54 -25.11
CA SER A 686 35.43 -3.73 -24.28
C SER A 686 34.14 -3.42 -25.05
N CYS A 687 33.01 -3.32 -24.35
CA CYS A 687 31.73 -2.87 -24.92
C CYS A 687 30.80 -2.38 -23.80
N SER A 688 29.68 -1.75 -24.17
CA SER A 688 28.63 -1.39 -23.21
C SER A 688 28.03 -2.62 -22.55
N ASP A 689 27.59 -2.47 -21.31
CA ASP A 689 26.86 -3.50 -20.57
C ASP A 689 25.39 -3.54 -21.02
N ASP A 690 25.19 -3.84 -22.30
CA ASP A 690 23.89 -4.15 -22.89
C ASP A 690 23.98 -5.41 -23.76
N THR A 691 22.89 -6.17 -23.79
CA THR A 691 22.87 -7.49 -24.45
C THR A 691 23.09 -7.41 -25.95
N GLN A 692 22.69 -6.32 -26.62
CA GLN A 692 22.83 -6.18 -28.07
C GLN A 692 24.27 -5.85 -28.47
N ALA A 693 24.91 -4.89 -27.80
CA ALA A 693 26.31 -4.57 -28.04
C ALA A 693 27.20 -5.77 -27.77
N VAL A 694 26.97 -6.50 -26.67
CA VAL A 694 27.74 -7.71 -26.37
C VAL A 694 27.50 -8.80 -27.42
N SER A 695 26.27 -8.97 -27.91
CA SER A 695 25.98 -9.90 -29.02
C SER A 695 26.78 -9.56 -30.26
N PHE A 696 26.83 -8.28 -30.65
CA PHE A 696 27.58 -7.82 -31.80
C PHE A 696 29.09 -8.02 -31.62
N THR A 697 29.63 -7.61 -30.47
CA THR A 697 31.06 -7.79 -30.14
C THR A 697 31.45 -9.26 -30.09
N THR A 698 30.62 -10.13 -29.50
CA THR A 698 30.86 -11.57 -29.44
C THR A 698 30.87 -12.17 -30.84
N ARG A 699 29.92 -11.79 -31.70
CA ARG A 699 29.88 -12.23 -33.11
C ARG A 699 31.17 -11.85 -33.84
N GLN A 700 31.56 -10.57 -33.82
CA GLN A 700 32.77 -10.10 -34.49
C GLN A 700 34.03 -10.82 -33.99
N LEU A 701 34.12 -11.04 -32.68
CA LEU A 701 35.24 -11.75 -32.06
C LEU A 701 35.35 -13.19 -32.60
N LEU A 702 34.23 -13.90 -32.71
CA LEU A 702 34.20 -15.30 -33.18
C LEU A 702 34.35 -15.42 -34.71
N GLU A 703 33.86 -14.44 -35.49
CA GLU A 703 34.09 -14.35 -36.94
C GLU A 703 35.58 -14.12 -37.25
N LYS A 704 36.24 -13.24 -36.49
CA LYS A 704 37.67 -12.94 -36.65
C LYS A 704 38.56 -14.09 -36.17
N ASN A 705 38.15 -14.81 -35.12
CA ASN A 705 38.92 -15.90 -34.55
C ASN A 705 38.04 -17.10 -34.15
N ASN A 706 37.84 -18.00 -35.10
CA ASN A 706 37.05 -19.22 -34.90
C ASN A 706 37.71 -20.24 -33.95
N THR A 707 38.97 -20.05 -33.56
CA THR A 707 39.69 -20.97 -32.65
C THR A 707 39.34 -20.76 -31.18
N ILE A 708 38.61 -19.69 -30.83
CA ILE A 708 38.13 -19.42 -29.49
C ILE A 708 37.12 -20.51 -29.10
N THR A 709 37.36 -21.19 -27.98
CA THR A 709 36.53 -22.30 -27.48
C THR A 709 35.83 -21.99 -26.17
N ALA A 710 36.20 -20.90 -25.50
CA ALA A 710 35.54 -20.46 -24.29
C ALA A 710 35.52 -18.94 -24.15
N LEU A 711 34.44 -18.41 -23.57
CA LEU A 711 34.30 -17.00 -23.21
C LEU A 711 34.08 -16.85 -21.70
N LEU A 712 34.79 -15.89 -21.12
CA LEU A 712 34.56 -15.37 -19.79
C LEU A 712 33.81 -14.03 -19.92
N CYS A 713 32.54 -14.00 -19.51
CA CYS A 713 31.67 -12.84 -19.71
C CYS A 713 31.67 -11.94 -18.47
N HIS A 714 31.80 -10.63 -18.68
CA HIS A 714 31.92 -9.63 -17.61
C HIS A 714 30.68 -9.57 -16.70
N SER A 715 29.49 -9.57 -17.25
CA SER A 715 28.24 -9.33 -16.52
C SER A 715 27.15 -10.33 -16.95
N PRO A 716 26.02 -10.39 -16.23
CA PRO A 716 24.85 -11.14 -16.69
C PRO A 716 24.38 -10.75 -18.09
N ASP A 717 24.35 -9.45 -18.40
CA ASP A 717 24.00 -8.98 -19.75
C ASP A 717 25.03 -9.46 -20.78
N ALA A 718 26.32 -9.50 -20.41
CA ALA A 718 27.34 -10.03 -21.29
C ALA A 718 27.17 -11.53 -21.57
N MET A 719 26.77 -12.32 -20.57
CA MET A 719 26.45 -13.74 -20.77
C MET A 719 25.31 -13.91 -21.77
N ILE A 720 24.20 -13.19 -21.56
CA ILE A 720 23.01 -13.29 -22.42
C ILE A 720 23.32 -12.83 -23.85
N GLY A 721 24.00 -11.69 -23.99
CA GLY A 721 24.43 -11.16 -25.29
C GLY A 721 25.36 -12.12 -26.01
N SER A 722 26.32 -12.73 -25.30
CA SER A 722 27.26 -13.67 -25.90
C SER A 722 26.58 -14.91 -26.49
N ILE A 723 25.48 -15.40 -25.92
CA ILE A 723 24.71 -16.53 -26.49
C ILE A 723 24.18 -16.16 -27.87
N SER A 724 23.55 -15.00 -27.99
CA SER A 724 23.05 -14.50 -29.28
C SER A 724 24.20 -14.35 -30.29
N GLY A 725 25.34 -13.79 -29.88
CA GLY A 725 26.52 -13.67 -30.74
C GLY A 725 27.10 -15.01 -31.20
N ILE A 726 27.14 -16.02 -30.31
CA ILE A 726 27.58 -17.39 -30.61
C ILE A 726 26.64 -18.04 -31.63
N HIS A 727 25.32 -17.90 -31.45
CA HIS A 727 24.34 -18.47 -32.37
C HIS A 727 24.39 -17.82 -33.76
N GLN A 728 24.64 -16.51 -33.84
CA GLN A 728 24.74 -15.79 -35.11
C GLN A 728 25.91 -16.24 -35.99
N VAL A 729 26.98 -16.80 -35.40
CA VAL A 729 28.10 -17.40 -36.15
C VAL A 729 27.92 -18.90 -36.42
N GLY A 730 26.71 -19.44 -36.18
CA GLY A 730 26.40 -20.86 -36.40
C GLY A 730 26.99 -21.80 -35.36
N ARG A 731 27.40 -21.30 -34.19
CA ARG A 731 27.92 -22.09 -33.07
C ARG A 731 26.87 -22.22 -31.97
N THR A 732 27.10 -23.13 -31.03
CA THR A 732 26.21 -23.38 -29.89
C THR A 732 26.97 -23.22 -28.57
N VAL A 733 26.25 -22.98 -27.48
CA VAL A 733 26.86 -22.94 -26.14
C VAL A 733 26.92 -24.35 -25.57
N GLY A 734 28.07 -24.74 -25.00
CA GLY A 734 28.21 -26.05 -24.40
C GLY A 734 29.63 -26.35 -23.90
N LYS A 735 29.75 -27.52 -23.27
CA LYS A 735 30.97 -27.99 -22.59
C LYS A 735 31.92 -28.82 -23.46
N ASP A 736 31.55 -29.11 -24.71
CA ASP A 736 32.36 -29.95 -25.60
C ASP A 736 33.51 -29.16 -26.23
N VAL A 737 34.74 -29.62 -26.01
CA VAL A 737 35.96 -29.01 -26.54
C VAL A 737 36.32 -29.59 -27.92
N PHE A 738 35.79 -30.76 -28.29
CA PHE A 738 36.17 -31.50 -29.51
C PHE A 738 35.48 -30.98 -30.76
N LEU A 739 34.21 -30.60 -30.62
CA LEU A 739 33.43 -30.00 -31.69
C LEU A 739 33.66 -28.49 -31.59
N THR A 740 34.52 -27.89 -32.43
CA THR A 740 34.72 -26.43 -32.50
C THR A 740 33.43 -25.63 -32.73
N GLN A 741 32.30 -26.31 -32.94
CA GLN A 741 30.96 -25.74 -32.96
C GLN A 741 30.42 -25.34 -31.57
N GLN A 742 30.98 -25.84 -30.47
CA GLN A 742 30.59 -25.42 -29.12
C GLN A 742 31.52 -24.35 -28.55
N VAL A 743 30.96 -23.46 -27.74
CA VAL A 743 31.68 -22.43 -26.97
C VAL A 743 31.27 -22.56 -25.51
N ALA A 744 32.25 -22.78 -24.64
CA ALA A 744 32.03 -22.77 -23.20
C ALA A 744 31.82 -21.33 -22.71
N LEU A 745 30.85 -21.11 -21.83
CA LEU A 745 30.46 -19.80 -21.32
C LEU A 745 30.55 -19.80 -19.80
N VAL A 746 31.34 -18.89 -19.22
CA VAL A 746 31.43 -18.68 -17.77
C VAL A 746 31.17 -17.22 -17.45
N GLY A 747 30.32 -16.97 -16.46
CA GLY A 747 29.99 -15.63 -16.00
C GLY A 747 30.43 -15.34 -14.57
N PHE A 748 30.04 -14.17 -14.11
CA PHE A 748 30.11 -13.78 -12.71
C PHE A 748 28.69 -13.55 -12.21
N GLU A 749 28.49 -13.78 -10.91
CA GLU A 749 27.25 -13.54 -10.19
C GLU A 749 26.15 -14.59 -10.36
N ASP A 750 25.39 -14.75 -9.28
CA ASP A 750 24.23 -15.62 -9.25
C ASP A 750 23.01 -14.86 -9.78
N MET A 751 22.64 -15.11 -11.03
CA MET A 751 21.45 -14.48 -11.62
C MET A 751 20.20 -15.11 -11.01
N LEU A 752 19.16 -14.31 -10.76
CA LEU A 752 17.88 -14.80 -10.23
C LEU A 752 17.23 -15.87 -11.14
N HIS A 753 17.67 -15.96 -12.40
CA HIS A 753 17.11 -16.79 -13.46
C HIS A 753 18.11 -17.74 -14.14
N VAL A 754 19.26 -18.08 -13.52
CA VAL A 754 20.27 -18.99 -14.14
C VAL A 754 19.68 -20.35 -14.57
N ASN A 755 18.61 -20.81 -13.91
CA ASN A 755 17.94 -22.07 -14.25
C ASN A 755 16.92 -21.96 -15.39
N LEU A 756 16.66 -20.76 -15.93
CA LEU A 756 15.70 -20.55 -17.01
C LEU A 756 16.36 -20.57 -18.40
N THR A 757 17.67 -20.74 -18.48
CA THR A 757 18.42 -20.84 -19.73
C THR A 757 18.88 -22.29 -19.97
N SER A 758 18.90 -22.69 -21.24
CA SER A 758 19.44 -23.97 -21.68
C SER A 758 20.57 -23.69 -22.68
N PRO A 759 21.83 -24.02 -22.36
CA PRO A 759 22.31 -24.66 -21.13
C PRO A 759 22.31 -23.73 -19.92
N SER A 760 22.18 -24.31 -18.72
CA SER A 760 22.32 -23.58 -17.45
C SER A 760 23.73 -23.00 -17.26
N PHE A 761 23.83 -21.77 -16.75
CA PHE A 761 25.12 -21.05 -16.74
C PHE A 761 26.05 -21.43 -15.60
N THR A 762 27.30 -21.73 -15.94
CA THR A 762 28.44 -21.80 -15.02
C THR A 762 28.85 -20.38 -14.65
N TYR A 763 29.02 -20.09 -13.36
CA TYR A 763 29.43 -18.77 -12.89
C TYR A 763 30.24 -18.81 -11.59
N VAL A 764 30.95 -17.74 -11.27
CA VAL A 764 31.55 -17.53 -9.94
C VAL A 764 30.62 -16.68 -9.08
N SER A 765 30.16 -17.25 -7.97
CA SER A 765 29.29 -16.58 -7.01
C SER A 765 29.96 -15.35 -6.40
N SER A 766 29.17 -14.30 -6.23
CA SER A 766 29.59 -13.04 -5.61
C SER A 766 29.60 -13.08 -4.08
N ALA A 767 29.25 -14.22 -3.47
CA ALA A 767 29.08 -14.37 -2.03
C ALA A 767 28.16 -13.28 -1.43
N SER A 768 27.07 -12.92 -2.12
CA SER A 768 26.19 -11.80 -1.75
C SER A 768 25.55 -11.96 -0.36
N GLU A 769 25.13 -13.18 0.01
CA GLU A 769 24.61 -13.46 1.35
C GLU A 769 25.68 -13.25 2.43
N GLU A 770 26.88 -13.80 2.21
CA GLU A 770 27.97 -13.63 3.17
C GLU A 770 28.44 -12.17 3.24
N THR A 771 28.41 -11.45 2.12
CA THR A 771 28.67 -10.00 2.07
C THR A 771 27.70 -9.24 2.97
N GLY A 772 26.40 -9.52 2.87
CA GLY A 772 25.40 -8.88 3.72
C GLY A 772 25.56 -9.23 5.19
N ARG A 773 25.84 -10.51 5.50
CA ARG A 773 26.13 -10.98 6.87
C ARG A 773 27.34 -10.27 7.47
N GLN A 774 28.45 -10.19 6.74
CA GLN A 774 29.67 -9.53 7.19
C GLN A 774 29.48 -8.02 7.35
N ALA A 775 28.73 -7.37 6.45
CA ALA A 775 28.44 -5.95 6.54
C ALA A 775 27.58 -5.62 7.77
N ALA A 776 26.51 -6.38 8.02
CA ALA A 776 25.69 -6.24 9.21
C ALA A 776 26.50 -6.53 10.49
N GLY A 777 27.28 -7.61 10.51
CA GLY A 777 28.13 -7.96 11.64
C GLY A 777 29.21 -6.93 11.95
N LEU A 778 29.81 -6.32 10.93
CA LEU A 778 30.77 -5.23 11.08
C LEU A 778 30.09 -3.95 11.61
N MET A 779 28.89 -3.62 11.14
CA MET A 779 28.10 -2.50 11.67
C MET A 779 27.79 -2.69 13.15
N MET A 780 27.35 -3.89 13.53
CA MET A 780 27.03 -4.21 14.93
C MET A 780 28.25 -4.13 15.85
N ARG A 781 29.41 -4.62 15.40
CA ARG A 781 30.67 -4.45 16.13
C ARG A 781 31.06 -2.97 16.25
N LYS A 782 30.93 -2.18 15.18
CA LYS A 782 31.23 -0.75 15.19
C LYS A 782 30.30 0.06 16.10
N LEU A 783 29.03 -0.33 16.22
CA LEU A 783 28.09 0.30 17.17
C LEU A 783 28.42 -0.07 18.63
N LYS A 784 28.89 -1.29 18.89
CA LYS A 784 29.31 -1.73 20.23
C LYS A 784 30.64 -1.12 20.66
N GLU A 785 31.58 -1.02 19.73
CA GLU A 785 32.93 -0.51 19.93
C GLU A 785 33.21 0.63 18.93
N PRO A 786 32.89 1.89 19.29
CA PRO A 786 33.09 3.04 18.40
C PRO A 786 34.54 3.22 17.95
N ASP A 787 35.51 2.85 18.80
CA ASP A 787 36.95 2.93 18.52
C ASP A 787 37.50 1.71 17.77
N LEU A 788 36.64 0.80 17.31
CA LEU A 788 37.05 -0.35 16.52
C LEU A 788 37.89 0.11 15.31
N GLN A 789 39.08 -0.46 15.19
CA GLN A 789 39.98 -0.22 14.06
C GLN A 789 39.27 -0.56 12.74
N ILE A 790 39.63 0.19 11.69
CA ILE A 790 39.05 0.01 10.37
C ILE A 790 39.31 -1.42 9.88
N GLN A 791 38.23 -2.14 9.53
CA GLN A 791 38.32 -3.49 8.97
C GLN A 791 38.00 -3.48 7.49
N ARG A 792 38.84 -4.16 6.70
CA ARG A 792 38.60 -4.44 5.29
C ARG A 792 38.43 -5.94 5.10
N ILE A 793 37.23 -6.37 4.77
CA ILE A 793 36.86 -7.77 4.57
C ILE A 793 36.73 -8.00 3.07
N THR A 794 37.56 -8.86 2.53
CA THR A 794 37.50 -9.27 1.12
C THR A 794 36.96 -10.69 1.03
N LEU A 795 35.85 -10.87 0.33
CA LEU A 795 35.17 -12.15 0.19
C LEU A 795 35.50 -12.79 -1.16
N SER A 796 35.99 -14.02 -1.09
CA SER A 796 36.29 -14.84 -2.26
C SER A 796 35.02 -15.45 -2.84
N GLY A 797 34.93 -15.49 -4.16
CA GLY A 797 33.85 -16.17 -4.86
C GLY A 797 34.05 -17.69 -4.90
N GLN A 798 32.94 -18.41 -5.06
CA GLN A 798 32.94 -19.86 -5.31
C GLN A 798 32.42 -20.14 -6.71
N LEU A 799 33.09 -21.03 -7.44
CA LEU A 799 32.65 -21.45 -8.76
C LEU A 799 31.49 -22.45 -8.63
N ILE A 800 30.41 -22.19 -9.35
CA ILE A 800 29.26 -23.08 -9.46
C ILE A 800 29.23 -23.61 -10.90
N ALA A 801 29.64 -24.87 -11.06
CA ALA A 801 29.66 -25.57 -12.33
C ALA A 801 28.25 -26.00 -12.77
N ARG A 802 27.92 -25.75 -14.04
CA ARG A 802 26.66 -26.07 -14.71
C ARG A 802 26.94 -26.55 -16.14
N GLU A 803 25.97 -26.43 -17.04
CA GLU A 803 26.02 -27.02 -18.38
C GLU A 803 26.75 -26.17 -19.42
N SER A 804 26.89 -24.86 -19.19
CA SER A 804 27.51 -23.96 -20.16
C SER A 804 29.03 -24.05 -20.23
N ALA A 805 29.72 -24.65 -19.24
CA ALA A 805 31.18 -24.83 -19.22
C ALA A 805 31.62 -25.91 -18.22
#